data_AF-A0AA40EWY0-F1
#
_entry.id   AF-A0AA40EWY0-F1
#
_cell.length_a   1.000
_cell.length_b   1.000
_cell.length_c   1.000
_cell.angle_alpha   90.00
_cell.angle_beta   90.00
_cell.angle_gamma   90.00
#
_symmetry.space_group_name_H-M   'P 1'
#
loop_
_entity.id
_entity.type
_entity.pdbx_description
1 polymer ?
#
loop_
_entity_poly.entity_id
_entity_poly.type
_entity_poly.pdbx_seq_one_letter_code
_entity_poly.pdbx_strand_id
1 'polypeptide(L)'
;MADLATKSIDLTRAVVEACATTNPLARAGMEVVEWLAREKLDKSSYDYAINLSRGAAYPNERGLEIQQHIKRSEARIIKAGGFHLVRSGSIGRWLAFSDDHCYLVTTVAAVSRFHDLAYATAALSCMILGRHSAAPVKGYNIQIRRLRGVLAKVCESIALHVVNPGHDVGELPKELRHLCAHGCNAATFADAITKILQAEGDILLYCDRFQAGLFAWLYIHFEGPIDISVGGLRLFRSSSNGGSGTTSRSLTMLVHKSCGDGESCSGSERIEVCERTGSSWTRIMVGATRNEGPYSSNIGLSDTARSSNPLTRVSLYCANDRRFLPLSEAAKFRARCVAHGFTKWLLAVQVRPSAHPTMIAFTTVSPRDVKGSQKEETTTSTATAMMDLLYRLPQSAHDSFGDADDSGLPLQRIVLTNCVELDDPRLPEADRMSFALLSEEFPALKDYFVSFAKKCPCASCSEHVADRSRGPLDACKPGCLRRSARDYVMLLIGHGIADAFGVDSVSGLLQVDDYVEQVRKLLSQLLHGIVLWNTWFNLAACTIMGYPPTSFREPPVMPDGDGGTNLVGVQHGSMVAAAAWTDMANPLRVAGSFGVEVSYGIIAGVTEETAFVESEPTMQITDSDPAQGSPEGGVVLGERGEEADANVDGDDDGPARRQDDAHLTLNCAIIRMERNHRLLTICSTQKYQRVVDPAMALICLANSRAATCRCRPYSSSSAGGRLAANHANIRFQGLETILGRWDPVPGGEDDENVIFVPYVPDNGLKVNIALCLSPLGCILLEPGGCLPCAADSARDFAEDVPRRTIRLLFPGMTPLALALR
;
A
#
# COMPACT_ATOMS: atom_id res chain seq x y z
N MET A 1 -39.80 8.31 -10.15
CA MET A 1 -39.41 6.88 -10.08
C MET A 1 -38.05 6.66 -9.43
N ALA A 2 -37.00 7.46 -9.70
CA ALA A 2 -35.71 7.36 -9.00
C ALA A 2 -35.81 7.56 -7.46
N ASP A 3 -36.64 8.50 -7.02
CA ASP A 3 -36.83 8.84 -5.60
C ASP A 3 -37.50 7.71 -4.77
N LEU A 4 -38.29 6.83 -5.41
CA LEU A 4 -38.94 5.71 -4.72
C LEU A 4 -37.97 4.54 -4.50
N ALA A 5 -37.03 4.33 -5.43
CA ALA A 5 -36.01 3.29 -5.31
C ALA A 5 -34.99 3.63 -4.20
N THR A 6 -34.59 4.89 -4.10
CA THR A 6 -33.72 5.37 -3.01
C THR A 6 -34.44 5.23 -1.66
N LYS A 7 -35.69 5.68 -1.56
CA LYS A 7 -36.48 5.58 -0.32
C LYS A 7 -36.79 4.15 0.11
N SER A 8 -36.91 3.20 -0.82
CA SER A 8 -37.11 1.79 -0.49
C SER A 8 -35.82 1.08 -0.07
N ILE A 9 -34.66 1.51 -0.60
CA ILE A 9 -33.35 1.08 -0.12
C ILE A 9 -33.11 1.62 1.30
N ASP A 10 -33.43 2.89 1.56
CA ASP A 10 -33.31 3.51 2.88
C ASP A 10 -34.24 2.85 3.92
N LEU A 11 -35.47 2.50 3.52
CA LEU A 11 -36.40 1.76 4.39
C LEU A 11 -35.91 0.34 4.68
N THR A 12 -35.34 -0.34 3.67
CA THR A 12 -34.78 -1.68 3.85
C THR A 12 -33.55 -1.63 4.75
N ARG A 13 -32.70 -0.62 4.57
CA ARG A 13 -31.57 -0.32 5.45
C ARG A 13 -32.02 -0.09 6.88
N ALA A 14 -33.02 0.77 7.10
CA ALA A 14 -33.56 1.05 8.43
C ALA A 14 -34.17 -0.20 9.11
N VAL A 15 -34.86 -1.05 8.34
CA VAL A 15 -35.45 -2.31 8.85
C VAL A 15 -34.37 -3.32 9.20
N VAL A 16 -33.31 -3.43 8.40
CA VAL A 16 -32.21 -4.37 8.68
C VAL A 16 -31.31 -3.84 9.79
N GLU A 17 -31.03 -2.54 9.87
CA GLU A 17 -30.34 -1.90 11.00
C GLU A 17 -31.12 -2.08 12.31
N ALA A 18 -32.46 -1.97 12.29
CA ALA A 18 -33.31 -2.26 13.43
C ALA A 18 -33.29 -3.75 13.85
N CYS A 19 -32.87 -4.66 12.97
CA CYS A 19 -32.78 -6.10 13.21
C CYS A 19 -31.33 -6.59 13.45
N ALA A 20 -30.32 -5.73 13.24
CA ALA A 20 -28.92 -6.12 13.17
C ALA A 20 -28.14 -5.68 14.40
N THR A 21 -27.99 -6.58 15.37
CA THR A 21 -26.79 -6.57 16.22
C THR A 21 -26.07 -7.91 16.27
N THR A 22 -26.68 -9.04 15.87
CA THR A 22 -26.02 -10.37 15.97
C THR A 22 -26.20 -11.33 14.79
N ASN A 23 -27.03 -11.05 13.76
CA ASN A 23 -27.28 -12.00 12.69
C ASN A 23 -26.32 -11.81 11.48
N PRO A 24 -25.43 -12.77 11.18
CA PRO A 24 -24.49 -12.69 10.05
C PRO A 24 -25.19 -12.60 8.68
N LEU A 25 -26.37 -13.20 8.53
CA LEU A 25 -27.16 -13.15 7.30
C LEU A 25 -27.73 -11.74 7.05
N ALA A 26 -28.16 -11.05 8.11
CA ALA A 26 -28.66 -9.68 8.00
C ALA A 26 -27.54 -8.74 7.53
N ARG A 27 -26.33 -8.90 8.10
CA ARG A 27 -25.14 -8.15 7.67
C ARG A 27 -24.75 -8.42 6.21
N ALA A 28 -24.71 -9.69 5.81
CA ALA A 28 -24.46 -10.05 4.41
C ALA A 28 -25.50 -9.45 3.46
N GLY A 29 -26.78 -9.45 3.86
CA GLY A 29 -27.86 -8.79 3.12
C GLY A 29 -27.66 -7.29 2.96
N MET A 30 -27.28 -6.58 4.03
CA MET A 30 -26.98 -5.14 3.97
C MET A 30 -25.82 -4.86 3.01
N GLU A 31 -24.73 -5.61 3.13
CA GLU A 31 -23.54 -5.43 2.29
C GLU A 31 -23.85 -5.62 0.79
N VAL A 32 -24.71 -6.59 0.45
CA VAL A 32 -25.18 -6.76 -0.94
C VAL A 32 -26.04 -5.59 -1.40
N VAL A 33 -26.94 -5.08 -0.55
CA VAL A 33 -27.79 -3.93 -0.87
C VAL A 33 -26.96 -2.65 -1.05
N GLU A 34 -25.99 -2.40 -0.17
CA GLU A 34 -25.05 -1.29 -0.27
C GLU A 34 -24.20 -1.39 -1.54
N TRP A 35 -23.73 -2.59 -1.88
CA TRP A 35 -23.00 -2.84 -3.12
C TRP A 35 -23.85 -2.55 -4.36
N LEU A 36 -25.11 -3.02 -4.40
CA LEU A 36 -26.03 -2.73 -5.51
C LEU A 36 -26.28 -1.23 -5.67
N ALA A 37 -26.47 -0.51 -4.56
CA ALA A 37 -26.65 0.94 -4.56
C ALA A 37 -25.39 1.67 -5.07
N ARG A 38 -24.21 1.27 -4.59
CA ARG A 38 -22.92 1.84 -4.99
C ARG A 38 -22.64 1.65 -6.49
N GLU A 39 -22.85 0.44 -6.99
CA GLU A 39 -22.64 0.11 -8.41
C GLU A 39 -23.78 0.58 -9.33
N LYS A 40 -24.83 1.20 -8.76
CA LYS A 40 -26.03 1.67 -9.47
C LYS A 40 -26.70 0.54 -10.27
N LEU A 41 -26.71 -0.66 -9.70
CA LEU A 41 -27.33 -1.84 -10.30
C LEU A 41 -28.78 -1.93 -9.85
N ASP A 42 -29.69 -2.14 -10.80
CA ASP A 42 -31.08 -2.41 -10.47
C ASP A 42 -31.23 -3.85 -9.95
N LYS A 43 -32.03 -4.02 -8.90
CA LYS A 43 -32.28 -5.34 -8.28
C LYS A 43 -32.75 -6.38 -9.30
N SER A 44 -33.57 -5.99 -10.28
CA SER A 44 -34.13 -6.92 -11.26
C SER A 44 -33.06 -7.54 -12.17
N SER A 45 -32.07 -6.76 -12.58
CA SER A 45 -30.95 -7.23 -13.39
C SER A 45 -29.99 -8.08 -12.57
N TYR A 46 -29.76 -7.73 -11.30
CA TYR A 46 -29.00 -8.57 -10.38
C TYR A 46 -29.68 -9.93 -10.17
N ASP A 47 -30.96 -9.94 -9.82
CA ASP A 47 -31.74 -11.18 -9.62
C ASP A 47 -31.75 -12.04 -10.89
N TYR A 48 -31.90 -11.42 -12.07
CA TYR A 48 -31.79 -12.10 -13.35
C TYR A 48 -30.41 -12.78 -13.53
N ALA A 49 -29.33 -12.04 -13.29
CA ALA A 49 -27.97 -12.54 -13.47
C ALA A 49 -27.64 -13.70 -12.50
N ILE A 50 -27.93 -13.51 -11.21
CA ILE A 50 -27.68 -14.52 -10.17
C ILE A 50 -28.48 -15.79 -10.47
N ASN A 51 -29.79 -15.68 -10.71
CA ASN A 51 -30.63 -16.85 -10.98
C ASN A 51 -30.18 -17.61 -12.24
N LEU A 52 -29.80 -16.90 -13.30
CA LEU A 52 -29.34 -17.53 -14.54
C LEU A 52 -27.99 -18.22 -14.38
N SER A 53 -27.13 -17.69 -13.51
CA SER A 53 -25.77 -18.20 -13.27
C SER A 53 -25.70 -19.43 -12.37
N ARG A 54 -26.76 -19.78 -11.64
CA ARG A 54 -26.74 -20.87 -10.64
C ARG A 54 -26.22 -22.19 -11.20
N GLY A 55 -25.16 -22.72 -10.57
CA GLY A 55 -24.67 -24.07 -10.81
C GLY A 55 -24.19 -24.34 -12.24
N ALA A 56 -23.67 -23.31 -12.94
CA ALA A 56 -23.18 -23.48 -14.30
C ALA A 56 -21.90 -24.33 -14.38
N ALA A 57 -21.10 -24.33 -13.31
CA ALA A 57 -19.96 -25.20 -13.10
C ALA A 57 -19.71 -25.35 -11.59
N TYR A 58 -18.90 -26.32 -11.19
CA TYR A 58 -18.48 -26.53 -9.80
C TYR A 58 -16.97 -26.70 -9.72
N PRO A 59 -16.28 -26.06 -8.77
CA PRO A 59 -14.86 -26.29 -8.56
C PRO A 59 -14.61 -27.66 -7.91
N ASN A 60 -13.49 -28.30 -8.26
CA ASN A 60 -12.98 -29.47 -7.56
C ASN A 60 -12.23 -29.05 -6.27
N GLU A 61 -11.63 -30.02 -5.56
CA GLU A 61 -10.89 -29.76 -4.31
C GLU A 61 -9.84 -28.64 -4.43
N ARG A 62 -9.13 -28.57 -5.57
CA ARG A 62 -8.11 -27.53 -5.82
C ARG A 62 -8.75 -26.16 -5.99
N GLY A 63 -9.87 -26.07 -6.70
CA GLY A 63 -10.63 -24.82 -6.83
C GLY A 63 -11.19 -24.33 -5.49
N LEU A 64 -11.53 -25.25 -4.59
CA LEU A 64 -12.00 -24.93 -3.24
C LEU A 64 -10.89 -24.45 -2.28
N GLU A 65 -9.61 -24.58 -2.64
CA GLU A 65 -8.50 -24.02 -1.85
C GLU A 65 -8.61 -22.50 -1.70
N ILE A 66 -9.17 -21.80 -2.70
CA ILE A 66 -9.43 -20.35 -2.62
C ILE A 66 -10.31 -20.01 -1.40
N GLN A 67 -11.34 -20.80 -1.10
CA GLN A 67 -12.19 -20.57 0.07
C GLN A 67 -11.39 -20.71 1.37
N GLN A 68 -10.47 -21.68 1.43
CA GLN A 68 -9.61 -21.87 2.59
C GLN A 68 -8.62 -20.71 2.75
N HIS A 69 -8.06 -20.20 1.65
CA HIS A 69 -7.18 -19.03 1.67
C HIS A 69 -7.90 -17.78 2.18
N ILE A 70 -9.15 -17.55 1.74
CA ILE A 70 -9.99 -16.45 2.24
C ILE A 70 -10.28 -16.64 3.75
N LYS A 71 -10.69 -17.84 4.19
CA LYS A 71 -10.94 -18.09 5.63
C LYS A 71 -9.70 -17.86 6.49
N ARG A 72 -8.53 -18.29 6.04
CA ARG A 72 -7.26 -18.09 6.76
C ARG A 72 -6.86 -16.61 6.83
N SER A 73 -7.10 -15.83 5.77
CA SER A 73 -6.83 -14.39 5.81
C SER A 73 -7.80 -13.66 6.74
N GLU A 74 -9.06 -14.06 6.74
CA GLU A 74 -10.10 -13.48 7.61
C GLU A 74 -9.89 -13.77 9.10
N ALA A 75 -9.34 -14.94 9.44
CA ALA A 75 -9.02 -15.28 10.83
C ALA A 75 -7.86 -14.43 11.41
N ARG A 76 -7.07 -13.76 10.56
CA ARG A 76 -5.92 -12.94 10.95
C ARG A 76 -6.24 -11.44 11.00
N ILE A 77 -7.50 -11.05 10.74
CA ILE A 77 -7.91 -9.65 10.74
C ILE A 77 -7.99 -9.16 12.18
N ILE A 78 -6.97 -8.44 12.62
CA ILE A 78 -6.92 -7.86 13.97
C ILE A 78 -6.80 -6.34 13.86
N LYS A 79 -5.64 -5.84 13.39
CA LYS A 79 -5.36 -4.42 13.19
C LYS A 79 -4.29 -4.24 12.10
N ALA A 80 -4.15 -3.02 11.59
CA ALA A 80 -2.98 -2.55 10.85
C ALA A 80 -2.74 -1.09 11.22
N GLY A 81 -1.54 -0.73 11.71
CA GLY A 81 -1.22 0.63 12.14
C GLY A 81 -2.26 1.22 13.09
N GLY A 82 -2.73 0.44 14.07
CA GLY A 82 -3.76 0.89 15.01
C GLY A 82 -5.19 0.98 14.44
N PHE A 83 -5.39 0.87 13.12
CA PHE A 83 -6.73 0.79 12.52
C PHE A 83 -7.43 -0.51 12.91
N HIS A 84 -8.66 -0.38 13.38
CA HIS A 84 -9.56 -1.51 13.54
C HIS A 84 -10.05 -1.96 12.17
N LEU A 85 -9.78 -3.21 11.84
CA LEU A 85 -10.20 -3.80 10.57
C LEU A 85 -11.42 -4.70 10.79
N VAL A 86 -12.34 -4.64 9.85
CA VAL A 86 -13.51 -5.53 9.78
C VAL A 86 -13.42 -6.41 8.55
N ARG A 87 -14.15 -7.54 8.58
CA ARG A 87 -14.25 -8.43 7.43
C ARG A 87 -14.76 -7.65 6.21
N SER A 88 -14.13 -7.86 5.07
CA SER A 88 -14.56 -7.27 3.81
C SER A 88 -15.87 -7.91 3.34
N GLY A 89 -16.93 -7.10 3.34
CA GLY A 89 -18.28 -7.50 2.94
C GLY A 89 -18.56 -7.43 1.45
N SER A 90 -17.69 -8.00 0.60
CA SER A 90 -17.83 -7.85 -0.84
C SER A 90 -18.62 -8.99 -1.50
N ILE A 91 -19.36 -8.68 -2.57
CA ILE A 91 -20.09 -9.70 -3.34
C ILE A 91 -19.13 -10.79 -3.85
N GLY A 92 -17.91 -10.43 -4.27
CA GLY A 92 -16.91 -11.41 -4.71
C GLY A 92 -16.55 -12.43 -3.63
N ARG A 93 -16.39 -12.01 -2.38
CA ARG A 93 -16.12 -12.91 -1.25
C ARG A 93 -17.36 -13.73 -0.88
N TRP A 94 -18.55 -13.14 -0.91
CA TRP A 94 -19.81 -13.87 -0.67
C TRP A 94 -20.03 -14.98 -1.71
N LEU A 95 -19.78 -14.70 -2.99
CA LEU A 95 -19.88 -15.69 -4.06
C LEU A 95 -18.86 -16.83 -3.91
N ALA A 96 -17.68 -16.56 -3.32
CA ALA A 96 -16.68 -17.60 -3.07
C ALA A 96 -17.20 -18.68 -2.12
N PHE A 97 -18.12 -18.35 -1.20
CA PHE A 97 -18.73 -19.30 -0.25
C PHE A 97 -20.12 -19.79 -0.68
N SER A 98 -20.57 -19.43 -1.88
CA SER A 98 -21.83 -19.92 -2.43
C SER A 98 -21.59 -21.17 -3.26
N ASP A 99 -22.23 -22.28 -2.90
CA ASP A 99 -22.10 -23.56 -3.62
C ASP A 99 -22.44 -23.42 -5.11
N ASP A 100 -23.47 -22.64 -5.43
CA ASP A 100 -23.95 -22.42 -6.79
C ASP A 100 -23.09 -21.45 -7.62
N HIS A 101 -22.29 -20.59 -6.97
CA HIS A 101 -21.62 -19.45 -7.63
C HIS A 101 -20.12 -19.37 -7.40
N CYS A 102 -19.54 -20.24 -6.57
CA CYS A 102 -18.09 -20.27 -6.32
C CYS A 102 -17.29 -20.39 -7.62
N TYR A 103 -17.87 -21.04 -8.64
CA TYR A 103 -17.24 -21.15 -9.95
C TYR A 103 -16.99 -19.79 -10.62
N LEU A 104 -17.79 -18.76 -10.34
CA LEU A 104 -17.55 -17.40 -10.86
C LEU A 104 -16.19 -16.89 -10.36
N VAL A 105 -15.90 -17.12 -9.08
CA VAL A 105 -14.66 -16.70 -8.43
C VAL A 105 -13.47 -17.45 -8.99
N THR A 106 -13.54 -18.78 -9.04
CA THR A 106 -12.45 -19.62 -9.57
C THR A 106 -12.23 -19.39 -11.06
N THR A 107 -13.29 -19.12 -11.85
CA THR A 107 -13.17 -18.77 -13.26
C THR A 107 -12.45 -17.44 -13.44
N VAL A 108 -12.84 -16.39 -12.71
CA VAL A 108 -12.16 -15.09 -12.77
C VAL A 108 -10.70 -15.26 -12.36
N ALA A 109 -10.41 -15.94 -11.24
CA ALA A 109 -9.06 -16.16 -10.76
C ALA A 109 -8.16 -16.94 -11.75
N ALA A 110 -8.70 -17.96 -12.43
CA ALA A 110 -7.95 -18.72 -13.44
C ALA A 110 -7.72 -17.92 -14.72
N VAL A 111 -8.75 -17.21 -15.20
CA VAL A 111 -8.71 -16.51 -16.48
C VAL A 111 -7.92 -15.20 -16.39
N SER A 112 -8.03 -14.48 -15.27
CA SER A 112 -7.38 -13.17 -15.09
C SER A 112 -5.85 -13.24 -15.04
N ARG A 113 -5.27 -14.43 -14.89
CA ARG A 113 -3.82 -14.66 -15.03
C ARG A 113 -3.31 -14.48 -16.46
N PHE A 114 -4.16 -14.74 -17.45
CA PHE A 114 -3.77 -14.77 -18.87
C PHE A 114 -4.54 -13.73 -19.71
N HIS A 115 -5.65 -13.21 -19.18
CA HIS A 115 -6.55 -12.30 -19.87
C HIS A 115 -7.02 -11.15 -18.97
N ASP A 116 -7.63 -10.14 -19.57
CA ASP A 116 -8.23 -9.01 -18.84
C ASP A 116 -9.63 -9.35 -18.29
N LEU A 117 -10.22 -8.43 -17.51
CA LEU A 117 -11.57 -8.60 -16.96
C LEU A 117 -12.67 -8.54 -18.02
N ALA A 118 -12.43 -7.86 -19.15
CA ALA A 118 -13.38 -7.80 -20.24
C ALA A 118 -13.56 -9.19 -20.86
N TYR A 119 -12.47 -9.93 -21.00
CA TYR A 119 -12.45 -11.33 -21.39
C TYR A 119 -13.15 -12.21 -20.35
N ALA A 120 -12.80 -12.10 -19.07
CA ALA A 120 -13.43 -12.90 -18.00
C ALA A 120 -14.95 -12.70 -17.97
N THR A 121 -15.40 -11.45 -18.08
CA THR A 121 -16.83 -11.09 -18.15
C THR A 121 -17.49 -11.71 -19.38
N ALA A 122 -16.85 -11.63 -20.55
CA ALA A 122 -17.37 -12.19 -21.78
C ALA A 122 -17.45 -13.73 -21.72
N ALA A 123 -16.41 -14.39 -21.18
CA ALA A 123 -16.33 -15.82 -21.03
C ALA A 123 -17.44 -16.34 -20.11
N LEU A 124 -17.62 -15.71 -18.94
CA LEU A 124 -18.71 -16.04 -18.01
C LEU A 124 -20.08 -15.82 -18.65
N SER A 125 -20.28 -14.69 -19.34
CA SER A 125 -21.55 -14.40 -20.02
C SER A 125 -21.90 -15.46 -21.06
N CYS A 126 -20.91 -15.87 -21.87
CA CYS A 126 -21.07 -16.91 -22.89
C CYS A 126 -21.30 -18.28 -22.27
N MET A 127 -20.60 -18.63 -21.19
CA MET A 127 -20.73 -19.92 -20.50
C MET A 127 -22.11 -20.08 -19.85
N ILE A 128 -22.58 -19.03 -19.15
CA ILE A 128 -23.90 -19.03 -18.51
C ILE A 128 -25.01 -19.17 -19.56
N LEU A 129 -24.96 -18.39 -20.65
CA LEU A 129 -25.98 -18.48 -21.70
C LEU A 129 -25.88 -19.75 -22.56
N GLY A 130 -24.67 -20.25 -22.81
CA GLY A 130 -24.43 -21.47 -23.59
C GLY A 130 -25.01 -22.71 -22.93
N ARG A 131 -25.13 -22.72 -21.60
CA ARG A 131 -25.85 -23.79 -20.87
C ARG A 131 -27.36 -23.78 -21.14
N HIS A 132 -27.96 -22.60 -21.30
CA HIS A 132 -29.40 -22.44 -21.48
C HIS A 132 -29.85 -22.40 -22.94
N SER A 133 -28.92 -22.24 -23.89
CA SER A 133 -29.20 -22.16 -25.33
C SER A 133 -28.35 -23.14 -26.14
N ALA A 134 -29.01 -24.05 -26.86
CA ALA A 134 -28.34 -25.01 -27.75
C ALA A 134 -27.69 -24.37 -28.99
N ALA A 135 -28.07 -23.13 -29.34
CA ALA A 135 -27.55 -22.41 -30.50
C ALA A 135 -26.57 -21.29 -30.08
N PRO A 136 -25.44 -21.13 -30.78
CA PRO A 136 -24.52 -20.02 -30.55
C PRO A 136 -25.22 -18.69 -30.83
N VAL A 137 -25.18 -17.78 -29.86
CA VAL A 137 -25.79 -16.45 -29.97
C VAL A 137 -25.03 -15.64 -31.04
N LYS A 138 -25.63 -15.46 -32.22
CA LYS A 138 -25.13 -14.56 -33.28
C LYS A 138 -25.91 -13.24 -33.25
N GLY A 139 -25.19 -12.11 -33.28
CA GLY A 139 -25.79 -10.76 -33.34
C GLY A 139 -26.05 -10.10 -31.98
N TYR A 140 -26.80 -9.00 -32.00
CA TYR A 140 -27.17 -8.26 -30.78
C TYR A 140 -28.14 -9.10 -29.93
N ASN A 141 -27.76 -9.41 -28.69
CA ASN A 141 -28.61 -10.12 -27.74
C ASN A 141 -28.85 -9.24 -26.50
N ILE A 142 -30.11 -8.98 -26.19
CA ILE A 142 -30.48 -8.15 -25.03
C ILE A 142 -30.20 -8.85 -23.70
N GLN A 143 -30.31 -10.18 -23.66
CA GLN A 143 -30.04 -11.01 -22.48
C GLN A 143 -28.55 -10.97 -22.12
N ILE A 144 -27.66 -11.08 -23.12
CA ILE A 144 -26.21 -10.98 -22.86
C ILE A 144 -25.82 -9.59 -22.38
N ARG A 145 -26.44 -8.52 -22.88
CA ARG A 145 -26.17 -7.15 -22.42
C ARG A 145 -26.61 -6.94 -20.96
N ARG A 146 -27.82 -7.41 -20.60
CA ARG A 146 -28.32 -7.35 -19.22
C ARG A 146 -27.44 -8.12 -18.25
N LEU A 147 -27.06 -9.35 -18.62
CA LEU A 147 -26.17 -10.20 -17.84
C LEU A 147 -24.77 -9.58 -17.69
N ARG A 148 -24.20 -9.08 -18.79
CA ARG A 148 -22.84 -8.53 -18.85
C ARG A 148 -22.66 -7.29 -17.97
N GLY A 149 -23.69 -6.44 -17.84
CA GLY A 149 -23.65 -5.27 -16.96
C GLY A 149 -23.40 -5.65 -15.50
N VAL A 150 -24.11 -6.67 -15.00
CA VAL A 150 -23.93 -7.18 -13.63
C VAL A 150 -22.62 -7.96 -13.51
N LEU A 151 -22.34 -8.85 -14.46
CA LEU A 151 -21.13 -9.69 -14.40
C LEU A 151 -19.83 -8.88 -14.47
N ALA A 152 -19.82 -7.74 -15.16
CA ALA A 152 -18.65 -6.85 -15.16
C ALA A 152 -18.33 -6.38 -13.73
N LYS A 153 -19.35 -5.95 -12.98
CA LYS A 153 -19.23 -5.52 -11.58
C LYS A 153 -18.88 -6.66 -10.62
N VAL A 154 -19.42 -7.85 -10.87
CA VAL A 154 -19.03 -9.06 -10.13
C VAL A 154 -17.57 -9.40 -10.38
N CYS A 155 -17.10 -9.34 -11.64
CA CYS A 155 -15.71 -9.61 -11.99
C CYS A 155 -14.75 -8.58 -11.36
N GLU A 156 -15.12 -7.30 -11.36
CA GLU A 156 -14.38 -6.23 -10.67
C GLU A 156 -14.27 -6.53 -9.17
N SER A 157 -15.40 -6.85 -8.51
CA SER A 157 -15.42 -7.19 -7.09
C SER A 157 -14.57 -8.43 -6.76
N ILE A 158 -14.61 -9.48 -7.60
CA ILE A 158 -13.78 -10.67 -7.41
C ILE A 158 -12.30 -10.33 -7.58
N ALA A 159 -11.95 -9.59 -8.64
CA ALA A 159 -10.57 -9.19 -8.87
C ALA A 159 -10.03 -8.40 -7.67
N LEU A 160 -10.80 -7.43 -7.19
CA LEU A 160 -10.38 -6.51 -6.15
C LEU A 160 -10.33 -7.14 -4.74
N HIS A 161 -11.28 -8.00 -4.39
CA HIS A 161 -11.44 -8.52 -3.02
C HIS A 161 -11.01 -9.98 -2.83
N VAL A 162 -10.69 -10.68 -3.91
CA VAL A 162 -10.24 -12.08 -3.88
C VAL A 162 -8.88 -12.24 -4.56
N VAL A 163 -8.78 -11.89 -5.84
CA VAL A 163 -7.55 -12.12 -6.60
C VAL A 163 -6.42 -11.15 -6.20
N ASN A 164 -6.71 -9.86 -6.01
CA ASN A 164 -5.73 -8.84 -5.62
C ASN A 164 -5.09 -9.09 -4.23
N PRO A 165 -5.85 -9.55 -3.21
CA PRO A 165 -5.25 -10.06 -1.96
C PRO A 165 -4.30 -11.25 -2.12
N GLY A 166 -4.26 -11.89 -3.29
CA GLY A 166 -3.47 -13.10 -3.55
C GLY A 166 -4.23 -14.40 -3.33
N HIS A 167 -5.57 -14.37 -3.25
CA HIS A 167 -6.38 -15.59 -3.22
C HIS A 167 -6.67 -16.04 -4.66
N ASP A 168 -5.70 -16.69 -5.29
CA ASP A 168 -5.80 -17.20 -6.65
C ASP A 168 -5.72 -18.74 -6.72
N VAL A 169 -5.74 -19.26 -7.95
CA VAL A 169 -5.72 -20.71 -8.25
C VAL A 169 -4.31 -21.31 -8.30
N GLY A 170 -3.28 -20.56 -7.89
CA GLY A 170 -1.89 -21.00 -7.90
C GLY A 170 -1.24 -21.06 -9.29
N GLU A 171 0.07 -21.33 -9.31
CA GLU A 171 0.87 -21.41 -10.54
C GLU A 171 0.61 -22.67 -11.36
N LEU A 172 0.89 -22.60 -12.68
CA LEU A 172 0.93 -23.79 -13.53
C LEU A 172 1.91 -24.84 -12.94
N PRO A 173 1.60 -26.14 -13.10
CA PRO A 173 2.53 -27.21 -12.76
C PRO A 173 3.91 -26.97 -13.37
N LYS A 174 4.98 -27.32 -12.64
CA LYS A 174 6.37 -26.99 -13.00
C LYS A 174 6.73 -27.47 -14.41
N GLU A 175 6.18 -28.61 -14.79
CA GLU A 175 6.31 -29.27 -16.09
C GLU A 175 5.74 -28.44 -17.25
N LEU A 176 4.82 -27.51 -16.98
CA LEU A 176 4.13 -26.71 -18.01
C LEU A 176 4.55 -25.24 -17.99
N ARG A 177 5.30 -24.79 -16.97
CA ARG A 177 5.70 -23.38 -16.82
C ARG A 177 6.57 -22.85 -17.95
N HIS A 178 7.31 -23.72 -18.62
CA HIS A 178 8.20 -23.35 -19.73
C HIS A 178 7.46 -23.22 -21.07
N LEU A 179 6.19 -23.65 -21.15
CA LEU A 179 5.40 -23.54 -22.37
C LEU A 179 4.92 -22.09 -22.56
N CYS A 180 4.91 -21.64 -23.81
CA CYS A 180 4.29 -20.36 -24.16
C CYS A 180 2.79 -20.41 -23.85
N ALA A 181 2.28 -19.40 -23.15
CA ALA A 181 0.86 -19.29 -22.82
C ALA A 181 0.08 -18.68 -24.01
N HIS A 182 -0.77 -19.48 -24.65
CA HIS A 182 -1.73 -19.04 -25.67
C HIS A 182 -3.14 -18.99 -25.09
N GLY A 183 -4.02 -18.26 -25.77
CA GLY A 183 -5.41 -18.14 -25.40
C GLY A 183 -6.32 -18.01 -26.60
N CYS A 184 -7.51 -18.57 -26.50
CA CYS A 184 -8.58 -18.41 -27.48
C CYS A 184 -9.52 -17.26 -27.11
N ASN A 185 -10.39 -16.85 -28.03
CA ASN A 185 -11.40 -15.85 -27.70
C ASN A 185 -12.41 -16.38 -26.65
N ALA A 186 -13.05 -15.46 -25.93
CA ALA A 186 -13.93 -15.80 -24.80
C ALA A 186 -15.11 -16.71 -25.18
N ALA A 187 -15.62 -16.59 -26.40
CA ALA A 187 -16.71 -17.45 -26.90
C ALA A 187 -16.23 -18.89 -27.13
N THR A 188 -15.05 -19.06 -27.71
CA THR A 188 -14.42 -20.38 -27.94
C THR A 188 -14.09 -21.05 -26.62
N PHE A 189 -13.53 -20.29 -25.66
CA PHE A 189 -13.27 -20.77 -24.30
C PHE A 189 -14.55 -21.27 -23.62
N ALA A 190 -15.61 -20.46 -23.64
CA ALA A 190 -16.88 -20.79 -23.03
C ALA A 190 -17.57 -22.00 -23.69
N ASP A 191 -17.53 -22.10 -25.02
CA ASP A 191 -18.12 -23.22 -25.77
C ASP A 191 -17.35 -24.52 -25.49
N ALA A 192 -16.01 -24.47 -25.49
CA ALA A 192 -15.18 -25.62 -25.11
C ALA A 192 -15.53 -26.12 -23.70
N ILE A 193 -15.61 -25.24 -22.71
CA ILE A 193 -16.02 -25.60 -21.34
C ILE A 193 -17.42 -26.19 -21.30
N THR A 194 -18.38 -25.54 -21.95
CA THR A 194 -19.79 -25.99 -21.95
C THR A 194 -19.91 -27.39 -22.54
N LYS A 195 -19.20 -27.65 -23.66
CA LYS A 195 -19.16 -28.98 -24.30
C LYS A 195 -18.46 -30.03 -23.44
N ILE A 196 -17.35 -29.67 -22.78
CA ILE A 196 -16.63 -30.55 -21.86
C ILE A 196 -17.51 -30.92 -20.66
N LEU A 197 -18.26 -29.97 -20.10
CA LEU A 197 -19.16 -30.21 -18.98
C LEU A 197 -20.36 -31.08 -19.37
N GLN A 198 -20.86 -30.94 -20.61
CA GLN A 198 -21.99 -31.73 -21.15
C GLN A 198 -21.58 -33.13 -21.61
N ALA A 199 -20.30 -33.38 -21.87
CA ALA A 199 -19.80 -34.68 -22.33
C ALA A 199 -19.89 -35.76 -21.24
N GLU A 200 -20.36 -36.94 -21.65
CA GLU A 200 -20.48 -38.14 -20.81
C GLU A 200 -19.25 -39.05 -20.94
N GLY A 201 -18.57 -39.02 -22.08
CA GLY A 201 -17.40 -39.85 -22.39
C GLY A 201 -16.04 -39.27 -22.01
N ASP A 202 -14.97 -40.00 -22.36
CA ASP A 202 -13.60 -39.47 -22.35
C ASP A 202 -13.49 -38.28 -23.31
N ILE A 203 -12.62 -37.33 -22.99
CA ILE A 203 -12.49 -36.07 -23.70
C ILE A 203 -11.09 -35.95 -24.30
N LEU A 204 -11.04 -35.59 -25.57
CA LEU A 204 -9.82 -35.26 -26.29
C LEU A 204 -9.90 -33.80 -26.74
N LEU A 205 -9.02 -32.98 -26.16
CA LEU A 205 -8.88 -31.58 -26.50
C LEU A 205 -7.65 -31.42 -27.40
N TYR A 206 -7.87 -31.20 -28.69
CA TYR A 206 -6.80 -30.94 -29.65
C TYR A 206 -6.58 -29.45 -29.78
N CYS A 207 -5.34 -28.99 -29.62
CA CYS A 207 -4.97 -27.59 -29.75
C CYS A 207 -3.71 -27.46 -30.61
N ASP A 208 -3.66 -26.45 -31.47
CA ASP A 208 -2.43 -26.17 -32.23
C ASP A 208 -1.28 -25.75 -31.30
N ARG A 209 -1.59 -24.95 -30.27
CA ARG A 209 -0.64 -24.45 -29.25
C ARG A 209 -1.26 -24.56 -27.85
N PHE A 210 -0.41 -24.49 -26.81
CA PHE A 210 -0.83 -24.70 -25.42
C PHE A 210 -1.75 -23.58 -24.90
N GLN A 211 -3.00 -23.93 -24.59
CA GLN A 211 -4.04 -23.01 -24.11
C GLN A 211 -4.01 -22.90 -22.59
N ALA A 212 -3.17 -22.02 -22.05
CA ALA A 212 -2.89 -21.95 -20.61
C ALA A 212 -4.12 -21.60 -19.77
N GLY A 213 -4.95 -20.65 -20.22
CA GLY A 213 -6.18 -20.26 -19.52
C GLY A 213 -7.23 -21.38 -19.48
N LEU A 214 -7.41 -22.11 -20.58
CA LEU A 214 -8.33 -23.25 -20.65
C LEU A 214 -7.82 -24.41 -19.77
N PHE A 215 -6.52 -24.70 -19.81
CA PHE A 215 -5.93 -25.70 -18.92
C PHE A 215 -6.11 -25.32 -17.44
N ALA A 216 -5.78 -24.08 -17.05
CA ALA A 216 -5.88 -23.63 -15.67
C ALA A 216 -7.31 -23.77 -15.13
N TRP A 217 -8.31 -23.43 -15.95
CA TRP A 217 -9.72 -23.63 -15.62
C TRP A 217 -10.07 -25.12 -15.47
N LEU A 218 -9.67 -25.97 -16.42
CA LEU A 218 -9.93 -27.41 -16.37
C LEU A 218 -9.28 -28.05 -15.14
N TYR A 219 -8.08 -27.63 -14.78
CA TYR A 219 -7.33 -28.18 -13.65
C TYR A 219 -8.04 -28.03 -12.31
N ILE A 220 -8.86 -26.99 -12.15
CA ILE A 220 -9.61 -26.66 -10.93
C ILE A 220 -11.11 -26.98 -11.01
N HIS A 221 -11.63 -27.36 -12.17
CA HIS A 221 -13.06 -27.65 -12.37
C HIS A 221 -13.35 -29.06 -12.88
N PHE A 222 -12.41 -29.68 -13.62
CA PHE A 222 -12.62 -31.02 -14.15
C PHE A 222 -12.38 -32.07 -13.05
N GLU A 223 -13.36 -32.95 -12.90
CA GLU A 223 -13.27 -34.14 -12.05
C GLU A 223 -12.81 -35.32 -12.89
N GLY A 224 -11.55 -35.72 -12.71
CA GLY A 224 -10.92 -36.82 -13.42
C GLY A 224 -9.43 -36.58 -13.70
N PRO A 225 -8.71 -37.58 -14.23
CA PRO A 225 -7.33 -37.42 -14.66
C PRO A 225 -7.24 -36.51 -15.89
N ILE A 226 -6.27 -35.58 -15.85
CA ILE A 226 -5.92 -34.70 -16.98
C ILE A 226 -4.51 -35.07 -17.45
N ASP A 227 -4.39 -35.46 -18.72
CA ASP A 227 -3.11 -35.73 -19.40
C ASP A 227 -2.81 -34.62 -20.41
N ILE A 228 -1.57 -34.13 -20.46
CA ILE A 228 -1.12 -33.18 -21.49
C ILE A 228 0.04 -33.77 -22.26
N SER A 229 -0.11 -33.79 -23.59
CA SER A 229 0.92 -34.24 -24.51
C SER A 229 1.24 -33.15 -25.52
N VAL A 230 2.51 -32.77 -25.63
CA VAL A 230 3.01 -31.75 -26.55
C VAL A 230 3.91 -32.41 -27.57
N GLY A 231 3.59 -32.28 -28.86
CA GLY A 231 4.37 -32.94 -29.94
C GLY A 231 4.43 -34.46 -29.82
N GLY A 232 3.44 -35.08 -29.15
CA GLY A 232 3.41 -36.52 -28.87
C GLY A 232 4.13 -36.96 -27.58
N LEU A 233 4.83 -36.06 -26.89
CA LEU A 233 5.45 -36.33 -25.59
C LEU A 233 4.49 -35.94 -24.46
N ARG A 234 4.14 -36.90 -23.59
CA ARG A 234 3.34 -36.63 -22.39
C ARG A 234 4.20 -35.85 -21.37
N LEU A 235 3.85 -34.59 -21.15
CA LEU A 235 4.56 -33.70 -20.22
C LEU A 235 3.93 -33.68 -18.82
N PHE A 236 2.62 -33.88 -18.73
CA PHE A 236 1.90 -33.75 -17.48
C PHE A 236 0.78 -34.80 -17.38
N ARG A 237 0.57 -35.30 -16.16
CA ARG A 237 -0.55 -36.16 -15.77
C ARG A 237 -0.97 -35.81 -14.35
N SER A 238 -2.21 -35.37 -14.18
CA SER A 238 -2.78 -35.20 -12.85
C SER A 238 -3.04 -36.57 -12.22
N SER A 239 -2.57 -36.77 -10.99
CA SER A 239 -3.02 -37.88 -10.14
C SER A 239 -4.51 -37.72 -9.86
N SER A 240 -5.26 -38.84 -9.87
CA SER A 240 -6.63 -38.86 -9.38
C SER A 240 -6.60 -38.59 -7.88
N ASN A 241 -7.04 -37.43 -7.43
CA ASN A 241 -7.27 -37.21 -6.00
C ASN A 241 -8.35 -38.20 -5.54
N GLY A 242 -8.11 -38.87 -4.41
CA GLY A 242 -8.91 -39.95 -3.86
C GLY A 242 -10.28 -39.51 -3.30
N GLY A 243 -11.11 -38.87 -4.13
CA GLY A 243 -12.52 -38.63 -3.85
C GLY A 243 -13.37 -39.83 -4.30
N SER A 244 -14.13 -40.39 -3.36
CA SER A 244 -14.98 -41.59 -3.47
C SER A 244 -16.20 -41.47 -4.42
N GLY A 245 -16.10 -40.77 -5.57
CA GLY A 245 -17.24 -40.50 -6.44
C GLY A 245 -16.95 -40.70 -7.94
N THR A 246 -17.26 -41.90 -8.44
CA THR A 246 -17.94 -42.19 -9.73
C THR A 246 -17.76 -41.29 -10.97
N THR A 247 -16.57 -40.74 -11.27
CA THR A 247 -16.31 -40.19 -12.63
C THR A 247 -15.21 -40.98 -13.35
N SER A 248 -15.64 -41.83 -14.28
CA SER A 248 -14.80 -42.70 -15.12
C SER A 248 -14.14 -41.97 -16.30
N ARG A 249 -14.28 -40.65 -16.41
CA ARG A 249 -13.88 -39.88 -17.60
C ARG A 249 -12.49 -39.28 -17.45
N SER A 250 -11.70 -39.41 -18.51
CA SER A 250 -10.37 -38.80 -18.62
C SER A 250 -10.36 -37.66 -19.63
N LEU A 251 -9.53 -36.65 -19.39
CA LEU A 251 -9.30 -35.56 -20.33
C LEU A 251 -7.86 -35.60 -20.83
N THR A 252 -7.68 -35.69 -22.13
CA THR A 252 -6.36 -35.60 -22.77
C THR A 252 -6.28 -34.34 -23.62
N MET A 253 -5.35 -33.44 -23.30
CA MET A 253 -5.01 -32.27 -24.11
C MET A 253 -3.81 -32.60 -25.02
N LEU A 254 -4.03 -32.62 -26.33
CA LEU A 254 -2.98 -32.78 -27.34
C LEU A 254 -2.61 -31.43 -27.92
N VAL A 255 -1.36 -31.02 -27.71
CA VAL A 255 -0.78 -29.80 -28.26
C VAL A 255 0.11 -30.15 -29.44
N HIS A 256 -0.24 -29.66 -30.62
CA HIS A 256 0.45 -30.02 -31.86
C HIS A 256 1.84 -29.39 -31.99
N LYS A 257 1.98 -28.10 -31.66
CA LYS A 257 3.23 -27.32 -31.83
C LYS A 257 3.68 -26.71 -30.51
N SER A 258 4.97 -26.86 -30.19
CA SER A 258 5.65 -26.04 -29.19
C SER A 258 6.18 -24.76 -29.84
N CYS A 259 6.20 -23.64 -29.12
CA CYS A 259 6.84 -22.42 -29.61
C CYS A 259 8.36 -22.57 -29.49
N GLY A 260 9.06 -22.54 -30.63
CA GLY A 260 10.53 -22.44 -30.62
C GLY A 260 10.99 -21.03 -30.28
N ASP A 261 12.22 -20.90 -29.79
CA ASP A 261 12.87 -19.60 -29.54
C ASP A 261 13.01 -18.83 -30.86
N GLY A 262 12.15 -17.82 -31.06
CA GLY A 262 12.18 -16.93 -32.23
C GLY A 262 11.07 -17.14 -33.27
N GLU A 263 10.18 -18.11 -33.10
CA GLU A 263 9.00 -18.23 -33.97
C GLU A 263 7.92 -17.20 -33.62
N SER A 264 7.44 -16.47 -34.63
CA SER A 264 6.27 -15.60 -34.45
C SER A 264 5.05 -16.44 -34.07
N CYS A 265 4.54 -16.20 -32.86
CA CYS A 265 3.32 -16.82 -32.33
C CYS A 265 2.02 -16.27 -32.98
N SER A 266 2.11 -15.58 -34.10
CA SER A 266 0.97 -14.98 -34.81
C SER A 266 0.35 -15.98 -35.80
N GLY A 267 -0.86 -16.47 -35.52
CA GLY A 267 -1.62 -17.31 -36.45
C GLY A 267 -3.02 -17.62 -35.90
N SER A 268 -3.93 -18.04 -36.78
CA SER A 268 -5.20 -18.62 -36.33
C SER A 268 -4.93 -19.98 -35.72
N GLU A 269 -5.18 -20.11 -34.42
CA GLU A 269 -5.07 -21.34 -33.67
C GLU A 269 -6.40 -22.09 -33.72
N ARG A 270 -6.31 -23.38 -34.04
CA ARG A 270 -7.43 -24.31 -34.01
C ARG A 270 -7.52 -24.97 -32.65
N ILE A 271 -8.74 -25.05 -32.14
CA ILE A 271 -9.09 -25.82 -30.94
C ILE A 271 -10.23 -26.76 -31.32
N GLU A 272 -10.10 -28.04 -30.98
CA GLU A 272 -11.16 -29.02 -31.17
C GLU A 272 -11.43 -29.77 -29.88
N VAL A 273 -12.70 -29.96 -29.57
CA VAL A 273 -13.12 -30.86 -28.50
C VAL A 273 -13.76 -32.08 -29.16
N CYS A 274 -13.25 -33.25 -28.81
CA CYS A 274 -13.79 -34.53 -29.20
C CYS A 274 -14.20 -35.31 -27.95
N GLU A 275 -15.32 -36.02 -28.05
CA GLU A 275 -15.82 -36.93 -27.03
C GLU A 275 -15.70 -38.37 -27.55
N ARG A 276 -15.38 -39.29 -26.66
CA ARG A 276 -15.35 -40.71 -26.97
C ARG A 276 -16.74 -41.31 -26.83
N THR A 277 -17.33 -41.71 -27.96
CA THR A 277 -18.55 -42.51 -28.02
C THR A 277 -18.21 -43.92 -28.51
N GLY A 278 -18.21 -44.88 -27.58
CA GLY A 278 -17.79 -46.26 -27.86
C GLY A 278 -16.30 -46.37 -28.22
N SER A 279 -16.02 -46.85 -29.43
CA SER A 279 -14.65 -47.00 -29.96
C SER A 279 -14.16 -45.83 -30.80
N SER A 280 -15.01 -44.82 -31.06
CA SER A 280 -14.68 -43.68 -31.92
C SER A 280 -14.66 -42.35 -31.16
N TRP A 281 -13.86 -41.41 -31.67
CA TRP A 281 -13.86 -40.03 -31.23
C TRP A 281 -14.79 -39.20 -32.12
N THR A 282 -15.84 -38.63 -31.53
CA THR A 282 -16.75 -37.71 -32.19
C THR A 282 -16.38 -36.28 -31.85
N ARG A 283 -16.12 -35.48 -32.87
CA ARG A 283 -15.87 -34.05 -32.72
C ARG A 283 -17.16 -33.34 -32.34
N ILE A 284 -17.17 -32.72 -31.16
CA ILE A 284 -18.33 -31.99 -30.62
C ILE A 284 -18.17 -30.47 -30.70
N MET A 285 -16.94 -29.99 -30.96
CA MET A 285 -16.64 -28.56 -31.09
C MET A 285 -15.43 -28.31 -32.01
N VAL A 286 -15.50 -27.25 -32.80
CA VAL A 286 -14.35 -26.66 -33.50
C VAL A 286 -14.36 -25.16 -33.28
N GLY A 287 -13.34 -24.69 -32.55
CA GLY A 287 -13.00 -23.30 -32.42
C GLY A 287 -11.90 -22.91 -33.40
N ALA A 288 -12.02 -21.70 -33.95
CA ALA A 288 -10.92 -21.03 -34.62
C ALA A 288 -10.74 -19.65 -33.98
N THR A 289 -9.50 -19.26 -33.66
CA THR A 289 -9.22 -17.88 -33.29
C THR A 289 -9.23 -17.01 -34.55
N ARG A 290 -10.42 -16.61 -35.03
CA ARG A 290 -10.54 -15.50 -35.99
C ARG A 290 -10.60 -14.18 -35.24
N ASN A 291 -9.81 -13.22 -35.70
CA ASN A 291 -9.81 -11.83 -35.21
C ASN A 291 -11.02 -11.00 -35.68
N GLU A 292 -12.10 -11.65 -36.10
CA GLU A 292 -13.19 -10.98 -36.81
C GLU A 292 -14.47 -10.96 -35.96
N GLY A 293 -14.62 -9.90 -35.18
CA GLY A 293 -15.88 -9.50 -34.56
C GLY A 293 -16.15 -8.01 -34.81
N PRO A 294 -17.41 -7.58 -35.04
CA PRO A 294 -17.77 -6.21 -35.44
C PRO A 294 -17.62 -5.15 -34.33
N TYR A 295 -16.99 -5.49 -33.20
CA TYR A 295 -16.53 -4.54 -32.17
C TYR A 295 -15.00 -4.37 -32.17
N SER A 296 -14.32 -4.86 -33.22
CA SER A 296 -12.86 -4.71 -33.41
C SER A 296 -12.46 -3.46 -34.20
N SER A 297 -13.09 -2.32 -33.95
CA SER A 297 -12.49 -1.05 -34.36
C SER A 297 -11.33 -0.71 -33.39
N ASN A 298 -10.11 -0.94 -33.89
CA ASN A 298 -8.82 -0.42 -33.41
C ASN A 298 -8.05 -1.13 -32.28
N ILE A 299 -8.42 -2.35 -31.89
CA ILE A 299 -7.56 -3.15 -30.99
C ILE A 299 -7.12 -4.41 -31.73
N GLY A 300 -5.94 -4.35 -32.34
CA GLY A 300 -5.31 -5.49 -32.98
C GLY A 300 -5.24 -6.68 -32.01
N LEU A 301 -5.62 -7.85 -32.47
CA LEU A 301 -5.66 -9.08 -31.67
C LEU A 301 -4.34 -9.87 -31.70
N SER A 302 -3.25 -9.29 -32.21
CA SER A 302 -1.89 -9.59 -31.73
C SER A 302 -1.58 -8.85 -30.42
N ASP A 303 -2.51 -8.00 -29.98
CA ASP A 303 -2.33 -6.93 -29.01
C ASP A 303 -3.34 -7.03 -27.83
N THR A 304 -3.82 -8.23 -27.46
CA THR A 304 -4.61 -8.41 -26.20
C THR A 304 -4.17 -9.55 -25.27
N ALA A 305 -3.26 -10.44 -25.67
CA ALA A 305 -2.83 -11.58 -24.83
C ALA A 305 -1.89 -11.26 -23.64
N ARG A 306 -1.56 -10.00 -23.33
CA ARG A 306 -0.60 -9.63 -22.26
C ARG A 306 -0.90 -8.32 -21.54
N SER A 307 -2.14 -7.84 -21.60
CA SER A 307 -2.58 -6.79 -20.69
C SER A 307 -2.88 -7.47 -19.36
N SER A 308 -1.91 -7.51 -18.44
CA SER A 308 -2.16 -7.90 -17.05
C SER A 308 -3.38 -7.14 -16.55
N ASN A 309 -4.38 -7.87 -16.03
CA ASN A 309 -5.52 -7.23 -15.39
C ASN A 309 -4.97 -6.29 -14.30
N PRO A 310 -5.31 -5.00 -14.36
CA PRO A 310 -4.66 -4.05 -13.49
C PRO A 310 -5.14 -4.21 -12.03
N LEU A 311 -6.18 -5.01 -11.77
CA LEU A 311 -6.63 -5.43 -10.44
C LEU A 311 -6.03 -6.78 -9.97
N THR A 312 -4.97 -7.29 -10.60
CA THR A 312 -4.36 -8.59 -10.21
C THR A 312 -2.89 -8.44 -9.85
N ARG A 313 -2.43 -9.19 -8.84
CA ARG A 313 -1.01 -9.16 -8.45
C ARG A 313 -0.14 -9.73 -9.56
N VAL A 314 0.87 -8.96 -9.97
CA VAL A 314 1.91 -9.41 -10.89
C VAL A 314 3.25 -9.10 -10.27
N SER A 315 4.15 -10.09 -10.25
CA SER A 315 5.53 -9.86 -9.88
C SER A 315 6.16 -8.88 -10.88
N LEU A 316 6.65 -7.73 -10.39
CA LEU A 316 7.26 -6.67 -11.22
C LEU A 316 8.44 -7.17 -12.05
N TYR A 317 9.16 -8.19 -11.56
CA TYR A 317 10.27 -8.83 -12.29
C TYR A 317 9.82 -9.82 -13.36
N CYS A 318 8.58 -10.31 -13.28
CA CYS A 318 7.96 -11.21 -14.24
C CYS A 318 7.04 -10.49 -15.24
N ALA A 319 7.08 -9.16 -15.27
CA ALA A 319 6.28 -8.36 -16.18
C ALA A 319 6.65 -8.68 -17.64
N ASN A 320 5.91 -9.62 -18.23
CA ASN A 320 5.71 -9.75 -19.67
C ASN A 320 4.85 -8.59 -20.22
N ASP A 321 4.99 -7.41 -19.62
CA ASP A 321 4.34 -6.18 -20.02
C ASP A 321 4.89 -5.79 -21.39
N ARG A 322 3.97 -5.50 -22.31
CA ARG A 322 4.32 -5.12 -23.67
C ARG A 322 5.24 -3.92 -23.74
N ARG A 323 5.17 -3.03 -22.76
CA ARG A 323 6.06 -1.87 -22.65
C ARG A 323 7.54 -2.27 -22.61
N PHE A 324 7.86 -3.46 -22.10
CA PHE A 324 9.24 -3.92 -21.93
C PHE A 324 9.67 -5.02 -22.92
N LEU A 325 8.74 -5.54 -23.74
CA LEU A 325 9.08 -6.50 -24.81
C LEU A 325 10.16 -6.00 -25.79
N PRO A 326 10.21 -4.70 -26.15
CA PRO A 326 11.28 -4.19 -27.01
C PRO A 326 12.68 -4.25 -26.37
N LEU A 327 12.80 -4.46 -25.06
CA LEU A 327 14.08 -4.54 -24.36
C LEU A 327 14.62 -5.98 -24.39
N SER A 328 15.86 -6.14 -24.83
CA SER A 328 16.57 -7.43 -24.74
C SER A 328 16.87 -7.82 -23.29
N GLU A 329 17.15 -9.09 -23.02
CA GLU A 329 17.53 -9.54 -21.67
C GLU A 329 18.80 -8.83 -21.16
N ALA A 330 19.78 -8.57 -22.04
CA ALA A 330 20.96 -7.77 -21.71
C ALA A 330 20.61 -6.30 -21.38
N ALA A 331 19.57 -5.73 -22.00
CA ALA A 331 19.07 -4.41 -21.64
C ALA A 331 18.41 -4.41 -20.25
N LYS A 332 17.55 -5.39 -19.97
CA LYS A 332 16.90 -5.56 -18.67
C LYS A 332 17.93 -5.79 -17.55
N PHE A 333 18.97 -6.60 -17.81
CA PHE A 333 20.06 -6.80 -16.86
C PHE A 333 20.77 -5.49 -16.52
N ARG A 334 21.16 -4.70 -17.53
CA ARG A 334 21.79 -3.38 -17.29
C ARG A 334 20.88 -2.42 -16.52
N ALA A 335 19.57 -2.45 -16.77
CA ALA A 335 18.61 -1.67 -15.99
C ALA A 335 18.63 -2.05 -14.50
N ARG A 336 18.76 -3.35 -14.20
CA ARG A 336 18.90 -3.86 -12.82
C ARG A 336 20.18 -3.35 -12.18
N CYS A 337 21.31 -3.37 -12.88
CA CYS A 337 22.57 -2.82 -12.35
C CYS A 337 22.47 -1.32 -12.06
N VAL A 338 21.83 -0.53 -12.94
CA VAL A 338 21.63 0.91 -12.72
C VAL A 338 20.70 1.16 -11.52
N ALA A 339 19.59 0.42 -11.43
CA ALA A 339 18.69 0.51 -10.29
C ALA A 339 19.37 0.08 -8.97
N HIS A 340 20.20 -0.98 -8.99
CA HIS A 340 20.99 -1.43 -7.85
C HIS A 340 21.95 -0.34 -7.36
N GLY A 341 22.74 0.26 -8.27
CA GLY A 341 23.62 1.37 -7.94
C GLY A 341 22.84 2.56 -7.35
N PHE A 342 21.69 2.88 -7.93
CA PHE A 342 20.80 3.92 -7.43
C PHE A 342 20.32 3.61 -6.00
N THR A 343 19.87 2.39 -5.72
CA THR A 343 19.46 1.96 -4.38
C THR A 343 20.61 2.08 -3.39
N LYS A 344 21.83 1.64 -3.74
CA LYS A 344 23.03 1.80 -2.90
C LYS A 344 23.33 3.28 -2.59
N TRP A 345 23.20 4.16 -3.58
CA TRP A 345 23.36 5.61 -3.37
C TRP A 345 22.27 6.16 -2.43
N LEU A 346 21.01 5.82 -2.66
CA LEU A 346 19.87 6.27 -1.85
C LEU A 346 20.05 5.92 -0.37
N LEU A 347 20.49 4.69 -0.09
CA LEU A 347 20.73 4.20 1.26
C LEU A 347 21.83 4.98 1.99
N ALA A 348 22.81 5.51 1.25
CA ALA A 348 23.93 6.28 1.79
C ALA A 348 23.62 7.77 1.98
N VAL A 349 22.49 8.28 1.45
CA VAL A 349 22.09 9.69 1.60
C VAL A 349 21.93 10.01 3.08
N GLN A 350 22.60 11.07 3.52
CA GLN A 350 22.49 11.57 4.88
C GLN A 350 21.32 12.54 4.99
N VAL A 351 20.48 12.35 6.00
CA VAL A 351 19.27 13.13 6.27
C VAL A 351 19.24 13.60 7.71
N ARG A 352 18.58 14.73 7.94
CA ARG A 352 18.25 15.26 9.27
C ARG A 352 16.76 15.59 9.34
N PRO A 353 16.11 15.46 10.50
CA PRO A 353 14.74 15.90 10.69
C PRO A 353 14.55 17.37 10.25
N SER A 354 13.45 17.66 9.58
CA SER A 354 13.04 19.03 9.24
C SER A 354 12.28 19.64 10.42
N ALA A 355 12.38 20.96 10.61
CA ALA A 355 11.64 21.70 11.63
C ALA A 355 10.15 21.91 11.29
N HIS A 356 9.61 21.18 10.30
CA HIS A 356 8.24 21.36 9.84
C HIS A 356 7.23 20.90 10.92
N PRO A 357 6.31 21.78 11.37
CA PRO A 357 5.49 21.50 12.56
C PRO A 357 4.34 20.53 12.31
N THR A 358 4.02 20.19 11.06
CA THR A 358 2.82 19.43 10.70
C THR A 358 3.07 18.21 9.80
N MET A 359 4.29 18.01 9.31
CA MET A 359 4.59 16.94 8.34
C MET A 359 5.86 16.19 8.72
N ILE A 360 5.84 14.87 8.55
CA ILE A 360 7.05 14.06 8.67
C ILE A 360 7.92 14.34 7.44
N ALA A 361 8.94 15.17 7.65
CA ALA A 361 9.87 15.61 6.63
C ALA A 361 11.31 15.55 7.13
N PHE A 362 12.23 15.19 6.24
CA PHE A 362 13.66 15.23 6.48
C PHE A 362 14.34 16.05 5.38
N THR A 363 15.43 16.71 5.72
CA THR A 363 16.29 17.42 4.77
C THR A 363 17.59 16.65 4.58
N THR A 364 18.07 16.56 3.35
CA THR A 364 19.36 15.92 3.08
C THR A 364 20.50 16.81 3.54
N VAL A 365 21.61 16.22 4.00
CA VAL A 365 22.80 16.95 4.44
C VAL A 365 23.89 16.82 3.38
N SER A 366 24.48 17.95 2.96
CA SER A 366 25.59 17.93 2.02
C SER A 366 26.84 17.32 2.67
N PRO A 367 27.61 16.46 1.99
CA PRO A 367 28.85 15.87 2.52
C PRO A 367 29.91 16.90 2.93
N ARG A 368 29.80 18.15 2.43
CA ARG A 368 30.72 19.25 2.76
C ARG A 368 30.43 19.85 4.14
N ASP A 369 29.16 19.89 4.54
CA ASP A 369 28.74 20.49 5.80
C ASP A 369 29.10 19.59 6.99
N VAL A 370 29.06 18.26 6.79
CA VAL A 370 29.45 17.24 7.80
C VAL A 370 30.89 17.43 8.30
N LYS A 371 31.80 17.96 7.46
CA LYS A 371 33.20 18.22 7.85
C LYS A 371 33.42 19.59 8.48
N GLY A 372 32.53 20.55 8.25
CA GLY A 372 32.58 21.90 8.84
C GLY A 372 32.06 21.94 10.27
N SER A 373 31.04 21.12 10.58
CA SER A 373 30.37 21.08 11.89
C SER A 373 31.20 20.46 13.03
N GLN A 374 32.44 19.99 12.78
CA GLN A 374 33.32 19.52 13.85
C GLN A 374 33.98 20.65 14.66
N LYS A 375 33.79 21.93 14.29
CA LYS A 375 34.38 23.08 15.01
C LYS A 375 33.40 24.00 15.74
N GLU A 376 32.10 23.85 15.56
CA GLU A 376 31.08 24.61 16.30
C GLU A 376 30.09 23.65 16.95
N GLU A 377 30.31 23.40 18.24
CA GLU A 377 29.69 22.34 19.04
C GLU A 377 28.27 22.66 19.55
N THR A 378 27.62 23.74 19.11
CA THR A 378 26.45 24.25 19.85
C THR A 378 25.08 23.84 19.31
N THR A 379 24.86 23.60 18.03
CA THR A 379 23.49 23.32 17.55
C THR A 379 23.52 22.58 16.22
N THR A 380 23.20 21.28 16.19
CA THR A 380 22.45 20.64 15.08
C THR A 380 22.26 19.15 15.30
N SER A 381 21.07 18.67 14.93
CA SER A 381 20.70 17.25 14.89
C SER A 381 21.72 16.43 14.10
N THR A 382 22.14 15.27 14.63
CA THR A 382 23.12 14.40 13.97
C THR A 382 22.55 13.86 12.66
N ALA A 383 23.23 14.16 11.54
CA ALA A 383 22.90 13.59 10.25
C ALA A 383 22.92 12.05 10.31
N THR A 384 21.93 11.42 9.71
CA THR A 384 21.70 9.96 9.74
C THR A 384 21.54 9.42 8.34
N ALA A 385 21.90 8.16 8.08
CA ALA A 385 21.71 7.58 6.76
C ALA A 385 20.22 7.27 6.50
N MET A 386 19.77 7.42 5.25
CA MET A 386 18.40 7.07 4.85
C MET A 386 18.08 5.61 5.19
N MET A 387 19.07 4.72 5.12
CA MET A 387 18.91 3.31 5.49
C MET A 387 18.37 3.08 6.90
N ASP A 388 18.66 3.98 7.85
CA ASP A 388 18.22 3.83 9.24
C ASP A 388 16.74 4.18 9.41
N LEU A 389 16.19 5.05 8.55
CA LEU A 389 14.75 5.35 8.54
C LEU A 389 13.93 4.19 7.97
N LEU A 390 14.49 3.44 7.01
CA LEU A 390 13.79 2.36 6.29
C LEU A 390 13.55 1.15 7.19
N TYR A 391 12.39 0.51 7.04
CA TYR A 391 12.00 -0.65 7.84
C TYR A 391 12.95 -1.85 7.64
N ARG A 392 13.44 -2.04 6.41
CA ARG A 392 14.44 -3.05 6.09
C ARG A 392 15.35 -2.62 4.95
N LEU A 393 16.47 -3.31 4.82
CA LEU A 393 17.32 -3.20 3.65
C LEU A 393 16.59 -3.84 2.44
N PRO A 394 16.39 -3.11 1.33
CA PRO A 394 15.76 -3.69 0.15
C PRO A 394 16.61 -4.81 -0.45
N GLN A 395 15.96 -5.86 -0.97
CA GLN A 395 16.60 -7.02 -1.55
C GLN A 395 17.49 -6.66 -2.73
N SER A 396 17.09 -5.62 -3.48
CA SER A 396 17.86 -5.09 -4.59
C SER A 396 19.18 -4.46 -4.15
N ALA A 397 19.45 -4.27 -2.86
CA ALA A 397 20.72 -3.78 -2.35
C ALA A 397 21.72 -4.90 -2.00
N HIS A 398 21.30 -6.16 -1.96
CA HIS A 398 22.21 -7.29 -1.70
C HIS A 398 23.16 -7.55 -2.88
N ASP A 399 24.40 -7.91 -2.59
CA ASP A 399 25.48 -8.10 -3.58
C ASP A 399 25.19 -9.20 -4.61
N SER A 400 24.29 -10.14 -4.30
CA SER A 400 23.83 -11.14 -5.27
C SER A 400 22.98 -10.56 -6.42
N PHE A 401 22.56 -9.29 -6.35
CA PHE A 401 21.64 -8.68 -7.32
C PHE A 401 22.39 -7.95 -8.44
N GLY A 402 23.04 -8.71 -9.34
CA GLY A 402 23.55 -8.20 -10.61
C GLY A 402 25.00 -7.71 -10.63
N ASP A 403 25.89 -8.33 -9.85
CA ASP A 403 27.32 -8.06 -9.88
C ASP A 403 27.99 -8.54 -11.17
N ALA A 404 28.25 -7.60 -12.06
CA ALA A 404 29.40 -7.63 -12.96
C ALA A 404 30.08 -6.26 -12.85
N ASP A 405 31.27 -6.26 -12.24
CA ASP A 405 32.21 -5.14 -12.09
C ASP A 405 31.73 -3.93 -11.28
N ASP A 406 31.94 -4.03 -9.96
CA ASP A 406 31.87 -2.97 -8.93
C ASP A 406 32.88 -1.81 -9.16
N SER A 407 33.59 -1.79 -10.29
CA SER A 407 34.71 -0.87 -10.55
C SER A 407 34.35 0.40 -11.33
N GLY A 408 33.08 0.61 -11.71
CA GLY A 408 32.74 1.55 -12.79
C GLY A 408 31.77 2.71 -12.52
N LEU A 409 30.96 2.71 -11.46
CA LEU A 409 29.91 3.72 -11.29
C LEU A 409 30.23 4.71 -10.17
N PRO A 410 30.77 5.90 -10.47
CA PRO A 410 31.05 6.93 -9.47
C PRO A 410 29.74 7.64 -9.09
N LEU A 411 28.84 6.95 -8.38
CA LEU A 411 27.69 7.58 -7.73
C LEU A 411 28.09 8.40 -6.49
N GLN A 412 29.36 8.36 -6.08
CA GLN A 412 29.93 9.15 -4.99
C GLN A 412 29.97 10.67 -5.23
N ARG A 413 29.58 11.16 -6.43
CA ARG A 413 29.74 12.56 -6.83
C ARG A 413 28.44 13.33 -7.08
N ILE A 414 27.29 12.81 -6.66
CA ILE A 414 26.05 13.59 -6.74
C ILE A 414 26.11 14.66 -5.66
N VAL A 415 26.39 15.88 -6.09
CA VAL A 415 26.33 17.07 -5.23
C VAL A 415 24.87 17.43 -5.15
N LEU A 416 24.23 17.09 -4.03
CA LEU A 416 22.94 17.67 -3.70
C LEU A 416 23.13 19.19 -3.69
N THR A 417 22.52 19.86 -4.66
CA THR A 417 22.63 21.31 -4.85
C THR A 417 22.32 22.02 -3.54
N ASN A 418 22.99 23.15 -3.27
CA ASN A 418 22.84 23.98 -2.07
C ASN A 418 21.42 23.84 -1.49
N CYS A 419 21.31 23.20 -0.32
CA CYS A 419 20.07 23.10 0.42
C CYS A 419 19.57 24.53 0.63
N VAL A 420 18.65 24.99 -0.21
CA VAL A 420 17.92 26.20 0.09
C VAL A 420 17.13 25.83 1.34
N GLU A 421 17.39 26.52 2.44
CA GLU A 421 16.46 26.56 3.57
C GLU A 421 15.16 27.12 3.00
N LEU A 422 14.34 26.23 2.44
CA LEU A 422 13.02 26.56 1.96
C LEU A 422 12.20 26.78 3.21
N ASP A 423 12.13 28.04 3.65
CA ASP A 423 11.19 28.55 4.65
C ASP A 423 9.73 28.23 4.27
N ASP A 424 9.50 27.82 3.02
CA ASP A 424 8.21 27.33 2.53
C ASP A 424 8.40 26.08 1.66
N PRO A 425 8.10 24.86 2.16
CA PRO A 425 8.10 23.63 1.36
C PRO A 425 6.90 23.56 0.39
N ARG A 426 6.20 24.69 0.15
CA ARG A 426 5.27 24.80 -0.97
C ARG A 426 6.03 24.44 -2.25
N LEU A 427 5.54 23.36 -2.86
CA LEU A 427 6.16 22.50 -3.86
C LEU A 427 6.11 22.92 -5.35
N PRO A 428 5.89 24.18 -5.81
CA PRO A 428 5.74 24.40 -7.26
C PRO A 428 6.95 24.01 -8.11
N GLU A 429 8.20 24.10 -7.61
CA GLU A 429 9.40 23.82 -8.43
C GLU A 429 9.91 22.38 -8.30
N ALA A 430 9.86 21.79 -7.10
CA ALA A 430 10.29 20.41 -6.87
C ALA A 430 9.42 19.38 -7.62
N ASP A 431 8.17 19.69 -7.94
CA ASP A 431 7.34 18.80 -8.76
C ASP A 431 7.59 18.95 -10.28
N ARG A 432 8.35 19.97 -10.72
CA ARG A 432 8.54 20.32 -12.14
C ARG A 432 9.80 19.77 -12.81
N MET A 433 10.71 19.10 -12.09
CA MET A 433 11.96 18.60 -12.70
C MET A 433 11.69 17.51 -13.74
N SER A 434 12.04 17.79 -15.00
CA SER A 434 11.83 16.86 -16.10
C SER A 434 12.71 15.61 -15.98
N PHE A 435 12.33 14.50 -16.64
CA PHE A 435 13.17 13.30 -16.69
C PHE A 435 14.54 13.58 -17.34
N ALA A 436 14.61 14.56 -18.24
CA ALA A 436 15.86 14.99 -18.83
C ALA A 436 16.82 15.55 -17.77
N LEU A 437 16.37 16.51 -16.96
CA LEU A 437 17.16 17.10 -15.89
C LEU A 437 17.58 16.07 -14.84
N LEU A 438 16.64 15.21 -14.43
CA LEU A 438 16.95 14.09 -13.54
C LEU A 438 18.08 13.22 -14.08
N SER A 439 18.04 12.86 -15.36
CA SER A 439 19.10 12.03 -15.94
C SER A 439 20.47 12.73 -15.96
N GLU A 440 20.52 14.06 -16.00
CA GLU A 440 21.80 14.80 -15.97
C GLU A 440 22.50 14.71 -14.61
N GLU A 441 21.74 14.64 -13.53
CA GLU A 441 22.26 14.47 -12.16
C GLU A 441 22.75 13.04 -11.88
N PHE A 442 22.32 12.06 -12.68
CA PHE A 442 22.70 10.65 -12.55
C PHE A 442 23.38 10.13 -13.84
N PRO A 443 24.72 10.22 -13.95
CA PRO A 443 25.45 9.83 -15.16
C PRO A 443 25.14 8.41 -15.67
N ALA A 444 24.95 7.45 -14.76
CA ALA A 444 24.59 6.07 -15.09
C ALA A 444 23.23 5.97 -15.82
N LEU A 445 22.24 6.76 -15.39
CA LEU A 445 20.93 6.84 -16.03
C LEU A 445 21.03 7.53 -17.40
N LYS A 446 21.82 8.62 -17.50
CA LYS A 446 22.09 9.31 -18.76
C LYS A 446 22.70 8.37 -19.80
N ASP A 447 23.78 7.68 -19.45
CA ASP A 447 24.48 6.76 -20.35
C ASP A 447 23.57 5.62 -20.79
N TYR A 448 22.79 5.08 -19.85
CA TYR A 448 21.78 4.08 -20.14
C TYR A 448 20.77 4.58 -21.18
N PHE A 449 20.15 5.76 -20.99
CA PHE A 449 19.16 6.31 -21.92
C PHE A 449 19.74 6.71 -23.29
N VAL A 450 20.94 7.30 -23.31
CA VAL A 450 21.64 7.65 -24.56
C VAL A 450 21.92 6.41 -25.40
N SER A 451 22.23 5.28 -24.76
CA SER A 451 22.47 4.02 -25.48
C SER A 451 21.24 3.51 -26.23
N PHE A 452 20.02 3.74 -25.72
CA PHE A 452 18.77 3.38 -26.40
C PHE A 452 18.34 4.44 -27.40
N ALA A 453 18.60 5.73 -27.14
CA ALA A 453 18.34 6.80 -28.11
C ALA A 453 19.02 6.49 -29.46
N LYS A 454 20.30 6.08 -29.42
CA LYS A 454 21.10 5.73 -30.61
C LYS A 454 20.56 4.54 -31.41
N LYS A 455 19.85 3.62 -30.74
CA LYS A 455 19.30 2.39 -31.34
C LYS A 455 17.84 2.52 -31.74
N CYS A 456 17.17 3.59 -31.32
CA CYS A 456 15.74 3.77 -31.51
C CYS A 456 15.45 4.42 -32.88
N PRO A 457 14.58 3.81 -33.72
CA PRO A 457 14.26 4.34 -35.04
C PRO A 457 13.20 5.46 -35.02
N CYS A 458 12.66 5.84 -33.85
CA CYS A 458 11.55 6.79 -33.78
C CYS A 458 11.96 8.25 -34.05
N ALA A 459 11.04 9.04 -34.64
CA ALA A 459 11.25 10.45 -34.99
C ALA A 459 11.79 11.30 -33.83
N SER A 460 11.25 11.11 -32.62
CA SER A 460 11.68 11.82 -31.41
C SER A 460 13.14 11.53 -31.00
N CYS A 461 13.70 10.40 -31.40
CA CYS A 461 15.11 10.05 -31.19
C CYS A 461 15.99 10.41 -32.41
N SER A 462 15.40 10.52 -33.61
CA SER A 462 16.14 10.75 -34.86
C SER A 462 16.19 12.22 -35.30
N GLU A 463 15.21 13.07 -34.98
CA GLU A 463 15.13 14.48 -35.44
C GLU A 463 16.19 15.42 -34.82
N HIS A 464 16.84 15.03 -33.72
CA HIS A 464 17.92 15.79 -33.09
C HIS A 464 19.30 15.38 -33.66
N VAL A 465 19.44 15.50 -34.98
CA VAL A 465 20.52 14.91 -35.81
C VAL A 465 21.93 15.45 -35.46
N ALA A 466 22.08 16.65 -34.89
CA ALA A 466 23.38 17.23 -34.55
C ALA A 466 23.93 16.79 -33.18
N ASP A 467 23.07 16.41 -32.22
CA ASP A 467 23.48 15.95 -30.89
C ASP A 467 22.46 14.89 -30.42
N ARG A 468 22.73 13.62 -30.78
CA ARG A 468 21.89 12.42 -30.48
C ARG A 468 21.65 12.17 -28.98
N SER A 469 22.09 13.09 -28.12
CA SER A 469 21.93 13.14 -26.67
C SER A 469 20.68 13.89 -26.19
N ARG A 470 20.05 14.74 -27.02
CA ARG A 470 19.23 15.89 -26.53
C ARG A 470 17.73 15.91 -26.90
N GLY A 471 17.14 14.85 -27.43
CA GLY A 471 15.66 14.82 -27.53
C GLY A 471 15.03 14.74 -26.13
N PRO A 472 14.02 15.56 -25.77
CA PRO A 472 13.45 15.56 -24.42
C PRO A 472 12.92 14.17 -24.05
N LEU A 473 13.39 13.65 -22.91
CA LEU A 473 13.06 12.30 -22.45
C LEU A 473 11.55 12.18 -22.17
N ASP A 474 10.93 13.28 -21.73
CA ASP A 474 9.50 13.43 -21.45
C ASP A 474 8.62 13.36 -22.71
N ALA A 475 9.16 13.72 -23.89
CA ALA A 475 8.41 13.73 -25.15
C ALA A 475 8.38 12.36 -25.86
N CYS A 476 8.93 11.30 -25.25
CA CYS A 476 8.99 9.99 -25.89
C CYS A 476 7.58 9.36 -25.99
N LYS A 477 7.17 9.02 -27.21
CA LYS A 477 5.87 8.36 -27.47
C LYS A 477 5.91 6.85 -27.13
N PRO A 478 4.74 6.22 -26.89
CA PRO A 478 4.64 4.77 -26.77
C PRO A 478 5.32 4.05 -27.95
N GLY A 479 6.02 2.95 -27.69
CA GLY A 479 6.81 2.22 -28.70
C GLY A 479 8.25 2.72 -28.89
N CYS A 480 8.64 3.82 -28.24
CA CYS A 480 10.03 4.27 -28.20
C CYS A 480 10.88 3.38 -27.27
N LEU A 481 11.99 2.82 -27.76
CA LEU A 481 12.93 2.03 -26.96
C LEU A 481 13.46 2.80 -25.74
N ARG A 482 13.70 4.11 -25.90
CA ARG A 482 14.18 4.98 -24.81
C ARG A 482 13.14 5.16 -23.71
N ARG A 483 11.84 5.26 -24.06
CA ARG A 483 10.74 5.29 -23.09
C ARG A 483 10.60 3.96 -22.36
N SER A 484 10.60 2.84 -23.08
CA SER A 484 10.57 1.51 -22.48
C SER A 484 11.70 1.32 -21.45
N ALA A 485 12.91 1.77 -21.79
CA ALA A 485 14.06 1.71 -20.90
C ALA A 485 13.90 2.59 -19.65
N ARG A 486 13.40 3.83 -19.81
CA ARG A 486 13.05 4.74 -18.70
C ARG A 486 12.02 4.11 -17.77
N ASP A 487 10.90 3.66 -18.32
CA ASP A 487 9.78 3.11 -17.53
C ASP A 487 10.24 1.87 -16.76
N TYR A 488 11.06 1.02 -17.39
CA TYR A 488 11.59 -0.18 -16.75
C TYR A 488 12.54 0.12 -15.57
N VAL A 489 13.49 1.05 -15.74
CA VAL A 489 14.43 1.38 -14.66
C VAL A 489 13.74 2.10 -13.50
N MET A 490 12.79 3.01 -13.79
CA MET A 490 12.02 3.71 -12.76
C MET A 490 11.13 2.76 -11.97
N LEU A 491 10.54 1.77 -12.63
CA LEU A 491 9.78 0.70 -11.98
C LEU A 491 10.65 -0.13 -11.03
N LEU A 492 11.89 -0.44 -11.42
CA LEU A 492 12.84 -1.14 -10.55
C LEU A 492 13.27 -0.29 -9.33
N ILE A 493 13.52 1.01 -9.54
CA ILE A 493 13.84 1.94 -8.45
C ILE A 493 12.67 2.06 -7.47
N GLY A 494 11.46 2.29 -7.97
CA GLY A 494 10.27 2.40 -7.13
C GLY A 494 9.99 1.12 -6.34
N HIS A 495 10.19 -0.04 -6.96
CA HIS A 495 10.10 -1.32 -6.26
C HIS A 495 11.14 -1.45 -5.15
N GLY A 496 12.40 -1.07 -5.40
CA GLY A 496 13.44 -1.08 -4.36
C GLY A 496 13.07 -0.19 -3.16
N ILE A 497 12.45 0.96 -3.40
CA ILE A 497 11.94 1.82 -2.31
C ILE A 497 10.78 1.15 -1.57
N ALA A 498 9.81 0.59 -2.28
CA ALA A 498 8.69 -0.11 -1.66
C ALA A 498 9.15 -1.33 -0.85
N ASP A 499 10.09 -2.11 -1.36
CA ASP A 499 10.66 -3.25 -0.64
C ASP A 499 11.32 -2.83 0.69
N ALA A 500 11.99 -1.67 0.70
CA ALA A 500 12.56 -1.11 1.92
C ALA A 500 11.50 -0.72 2.98
N PHE A 501 10.25 -0.47 2.56
CA PHE A 501 9.10 -0.24 3.45
C PHE A 501 8.49 -1.54 4.00
N GLY A 502 9.02 -2.71 3.62
CA GLY A 502 8.50 -4.01 4.03
C GLY A 502 7.54 -4.66 3.04
N VAL A 503 7.53 -4.21 1.78
CA VAL A 503 6.61 -4.72 0.75
C VAL A 503 7.11 -6.05 0.20
N ASP A 504 6.53 -7.15 0.66
CA ASP A 504 6.86 -8.52 0.21
C ASP A 504 6.20 -8.94 -1.11
N SER A 505 5.11 -8.27 -1.49
CA SER A 505 4.28 -8.68 -2.61
C SER A 505 3.73 -7.47 -3.34
N VAL A 506 3.93 -7.42 -4.65
CA VAL A 506 3.49 -6.30 -5.49
C VAL A 506 2.14 -6.63 -6.11
N SER A 507 1.21 -5.67 -6.07
CA SER A 507 0.01 -5.73 -6.87
C SER A 507 0.25 -5.11 -8.25
N GLY A 508 -0.39 -5.64 -9.30
CA GLY A 508 -0.14 -5.21 -10.67
C GLY A 508 -0.40 -3.71 -10.83
N LEU A 509 0.62 -2.95 -11.25
CA LEU A 509 0.53 -1.50 -11.34
C LEU A 509 -0.45 -1.08 -12.44
N LEU A 510 -1.61 -0.56 -12.04
CA LEU A 510 -2.73 -0.10 -12.89
C LEU A 510 -2.28 0.86 -14.00
N GLN A 511 -1.31 1.73 -13.72
CA GLN A 511 -0.79 2.74 -14.65
C GLN A 511 0.71 3.00 -14.37
N VAL A 512 1.60 2.28 -15.06
CA VAL A 512 3.05 2.48 -14.88
C VAL A 512 3.49 3.89 -15.24
N ASP A 513 2.80 4.62 -16.13
CA ASP A 513 3.13 6.02 -16.40
C ASP A 513 3.00 6.88 -15.13
N ASP A 514 1.91 6.72 -14.38
CA ASP A 514 1.67 7.42 -13.11
C ASP A 514 2.62 6.96 -12.01
N TYR A 515 2.98 5.66 -12.01
CA TYR A 515 3.99 5.13 -11.11
C TYR A 515 5.38 5.73 -11.37
N VAL A 516 5.76 5.77 -12.64
CA VAL A 516 7.03 6.37 -13.11
C VAL A 516 7.06 7.85 -12.78
N GLU A 517 5.92 8.54 -12.88
CA GLU A 517 5.78 9.94 -12.48
C GLU A 517 5.89 10.14 -10.95
N GLN A 518 5.33 9.24 -10.14
CA GLN A 518 5.50 9.28 -8.69
C GLN A 518 6.97 9.05 -8.28
N VAL A 519 7.67 8.12 -8.95
CA VAL A 519 9.11 7.92 -8.76
C VAL A 519 9.86 9.19 -9.18
N ARG A 520 9.53 9.80 -10.32
CA ARG A 520 10.12 11.08 -10.77
C ARG A 520 9.99 12.16 -9.71
N LYS A 521 8.79 12.34 -9.15
CA LYS A 521 8.49 13.31 -8.09
C LYS A 521 9.35 13.06 -6.85
N LEU A 522 9.45 11.82 -6.40
CA LEU A 522 10.31 11.44 -5.26
C LEU A 522 11.78 11.78 -5.53
N LEU A 523 12.30 11.43 -6.70
CA LEU A 523 13.68 11.71 -7.09
C LEU A 523 13.96 13.21 -7.16
N SER A 524 13.01 13.97 -7.70
CA SER A 524 13.12 15.43 -7.75
C SER A 524 13.16 16.03 -6.34
N GLN A 525 12.26 15.61 -5.43
CA GLN A 525 12.28 16.06 -4.03
C GLN A 525 13.63 15.76 -3.37
N LEU A 526 14.17 14.56 -3.59
CA LEU A 526 15.46 14.16 -3.04
C LEU A 526 16.63 15.02 -3.56
N LEU A 527 16.63 15.39 -4.85
CA LEU A 527 17.64 16.28 -5.42
C LEU A 527 17.53 17.73 -4.94
N HIS A 528 16.32 18.19 -4.60
CA HIS A 528 16.10 19.45 -3.89
C HIS A 528 16.40 19.34 -2.39
N GLY A 529 16.81 18.16 -1.94
CA GLY A 529 17.25 17.90 -0.58
C GLY A 529 16.11 17.70 0.42
N ILE A 530 14.94 17.25 -0.02
CA ILE A 530 13.76 17.04 0.82
C ILE A 530 13.29 15.58 0.69
N VAL A 531 12.96 14.97 1.83
CA VAL A 531 12.33 13.66 1.94
C VAL A 531 11.00 13.84 2.66
N LEU A 532 9.89 13.58 1.95
CA LEU A 532 8.53 13.71 2.48
C LEU A 532 7.89 12.34 2.67
N TRP A 533 7.38 12.07 3.87
CA TRP A 533 6.66 10.83 4.19
C TRP A 533 5.54 10.53 3.19
N ASN A 534 4.67 11.50 2.90
CA ASN A 534 3.50 11.29 2.03
C ASN A 534 3.87 10.80 0.63
N THR A 535 4.95 11.33 0.03
CA THR A 535 5.41 10.92 -1.31
C THR A 535 5.92 9.48 -1.30
N TRP A 536 6.70 9.13 -0.28
CA TRP A 536 7.32 7.81 -0.15
C TRP A 536 6.31 6.73 0.26
N PHE A 537 5.45 7.01 1.25
CA PHE A 537 4.39 6.10 1.66
C PHE A 537 3.38 5.87 0.53
N ASN A 538 3.00 6.90 -0.25
CA ASN A 538 2.13 6.71 -1.41
C ASN A 538 2.77 5.78 -2.47
N LEU A 539 4.09 5.90 -2.71
CA LEU A 539 4.81 4.99 -3.60
C LEU A 539 4.79 3.54 -3.08
N ALA A 540 5.05 3.33 -1.78
CA ALA A 540 4.98 2.01 -1.17
C ALA A 540 3.55 1.44 -1.23
N ALA A 541 2.55 2.23 -0.83
CA ALA A 541 1.14 1.85 -0.83
C ALA A 541 0.64 1.51 -2.23
N CYS A 542 0.89 2.34 -3.26
CA CYS A 542 0.49 2.01 -4.63
C CYS A 542 1.18 0.74 -5.16
N THR A 543 2.43 0.46 -4.74
CA THR A 543 3.13 -0.77 -5.08
C THR A 543 2.47 -2.00 -4.43
N ILE A 544 2.10 -1.92 -3.14
CA ILE A 544 1.40 -3.01 -2.45
C ILE A 544 0.03 -3.27 -3.07
N MET A 545 -0.69 -2.19 -3.32
CA MET A 545 -2.13 -2.20 -3.52
C MET A 545 -2.54 -2.26 -5.00
N GLY A 546 -1.66 -1.82 -5.90
CA GLY A 546 -1.79 -1.90 -7.35
C GLY A 546 -2.51 -0.70 -7.97
N TYR A 547 -2.99 0.25 -7.17
CA TYR A 547 -3.74 1.43 -7.64
C TYR A 547 -2.81 2.50 -8.25
N PRO A 548 -3.33 3.37 -9.16
CA PRO A 548 -2.51 4.41 -9.76
C PRO A 548 -2.26 5.57 -8.79
N PRO A 549 -1.01 6.05 -8.64
CA PRO A 549 -0.66 7.15 -7.73
C PRO A 549 -1.44 8.44 -7.95
N THR A 550 -1.95 8.73 -9.15
CA THR A 550 -2.73 9.95 -9.45
C THR A 550 -4.13 9.97 -8.80
N SER A 551 -4.57 8.84 -8.25
CA SER A 551 -5.71 8.80 -7.32
C SER A 551 -5.44 9.65 -6.07
N PHE A 552 -4.17 9.83 -5.74
CA PHE A 552 -3.67 10.82 -4.81
C PHE A 552 -3.72 12.19 -5.51
N ARG A 553 -4.88 12.84 -5.47
CA ARG A 553 -4.93 14.26 -5.81
C ARG A 553 -4.12 14.99 -4.73
N GLU A 554 -3.25 15.89 -5.20
CA GLU A 554 -2.43 16.76 -4.37
C GLU A 554 -3.23 17.22 -3.14
N PRO A 555 -2.63 17.20 -1.93
CA PRO A 555 -3.25 17.86 -0.79
C PRO A 555 -3.65 19.25 -1.30
N PRO A 556 -4.91 19.65 -1.11
CA PRO A 556 -5.36 20.93 -1.61
C PRO A 556 -4.33 21.98 -1.21
N VAL A 557 -3.76 22.68 -2.20
CA VAL A 557 -3.12 23.97 -1.94
C VAL A 557 -4.27 24.87 -1.52
N MET A 558 -4.69 24.78 -0.26
CA MET A 558 -5.73 25.61 0.30
C MET A 558 -5.09 26.71 1.11
N PRO A 559 -5.45 27.97 0.82
CA PRO A 559 -4.98 29.15 1.55
C PRO A 559 -5.36 29.19 3.04
N ASP A 560 -6.24 28.32 3.54
CA ASP A 560 -6.79 28.40 4.88
C ASP A 560 -6.94 27.01 5.52
N GLY A 561 -6.08 26.68 6.49
CA GLY A 561 -6.32 25.87 7.71
C GLY A 561 -6.93 24.45 7.70
N ASP A 562 -7.66 24.01 6.67
CA ASP A 562 -8.62 22.89 6.78
C ASP A 562 -8.11 21.57 6.15
N GLY A 563 -6.81 21.26 6.20
CA GLY A 563 -6.23 20.02 5.64
C GLY A 563 -5.86 18.95 6.67
N GLY A 564 -5.92 17.66 6.30
CA GLY A 564 -5.25 16.60 7.07
C GLY A 564 -3.73 16.73 6.96
N THR A 565 -2.99 16.16 7.93
CA THR A 565 -1.53 16.39 8.04
C THR A 565 -0.71 15.38 7.21
N ASN A 566 -0.76 14.11 7.62
CA ASN A 566 0.05 13.03 7.05
C ASN A 566 -0.85 11.88 6.61
N LEU A 567 -0.51 11.27 5.48
CA LEU A 567 -1.16 10.07 4.99
C LEU A 567 -0.77 8.89 5.89
N VAL A 568 -1.76 8.30 6.54
CA VAL A 568 -1.57 7.26 7.57
C VAL A 568 -2.10 5.90 7.14
N GLY A 569 -3.03 5.87 6.19
CA GLY A 569 -3.62 4.62 5.71
C GLY A 569 -4.16 4.72 4.30
N VAL A 570 -4.09 3.60 3.56
CA VAL A 570 -4.71 3.43 2.25
C VAL A 570 -5.45 2.11 2.22
N GLN A 571 -6.69 2.14 1.76
CA GLN A 571 -7.49 0.96 1.45
C GLN A 571 -7.72 0.88 -0.04
N HIS A 572 -7.61 -0.33 -0.58
CA HIS A 572 -8.01 -0.67 -1.93
C HIS A 572 -8.55 -2.10 -1.94
N GLY A 573 -9.86 -2.22 -2.12
CA GLY A 573 -10.55 -3.48 -2.01
C GLY A 573 -10.59 -4.00 -0.58
N SER A 574 -10.07 -5.21 -0.39
CA SER A 574 -9.91 -5.82 0.93
C SER A 574 -8.47 -5.81 1.41
N MET A 575 -7.62 -4.93 0.87
CA MET A 575 -6.27 -4.72 1.38
C MET A 575 -6.22 -3.36 2.07
N VAL A 576 -5.47 -3.28 3.15
CA VAL A 576 -5.19 -2.05 3.88
C VAL A 576 -3.69 -1.97 4.11
N ALA A 577 -3.11 -0.83 3.74
CA ALA A 577 -1.74 -0.46 4.02
C ALA A 577 -1.76 0.71 5.01
N ALA A 578 -1.12 0.57 6.17
CA ALA A 578 -1.10 1.57 7.22
C ALA A 578 0.33 1.88 7.67
N ALA A 579 0.57 3.10 8.12
CA ALA A 579 1.84 3.46 8.74
C ALA A 579 2.02 2.66 10.05
N ALA A 580 3.21 2.10 10.30
CA ALA A 580 3.41 1.29 11.51
C ALA A 580 3.31 2.11 12.82
N TRP A 581 3.67 3.40 12.76
CA TRP A 581 3.75 4.29 13.92
C TRP A 581 2.41 4.89 14.36
N THR A 582 1.31 4.65 13.64
CA THR A 582 -0.01 5.20 14.01
C THR A 582 -0.65 4.48 15.19
N ASP A 583 -0.18 3.28 15.54
CA ASP A 583 -0.59 2.61 16.78
C ASP A 583 0.15 3.19 17.99
N MET A 584 -0.47 4.19 18.61
CA MET A 584 0.07 4.91 19.77
C MET A 584 0.23 4.04 21.03
N ALA A 585 -0.28 2.81 21.05
CA ALA A 585 -0.04 1.88 22.16
C ALA A 585 1.36 1.26 22.10
N ASN A 586 1.98 1.21 20.91
CA ASN A 586 3.29 0.61 20.72
C ASN A 586 4.42 1.64 20.95
N PRO A 587 5.60 1.22 21.42
CA PRO A 587 6.75 2.11 21.54
C PRO A 587 7.16 2.66 20.17
N LEU A 588 7.29 3.99 20.05
CA LEU A 588 7.72 4.65 18.83
C LEU A 588 9.24 4.60 18.65
N ARG A 589 9.69 4.47 17.40
CA ARG A 589 11.10 4.51 17.00
C ARG A 589 11.22 5.30 15.70
N VAL A 590 12.27 6.11 15.60
CA VAL A 590 12.61 6.81 14.35
C VAL A 590 13.28 5.84 13.37
N ALA A 591 14.15 4.97 13.89
CA ALA A 591 14.76 3.92 13.09
C ALA A 591 13.70 2.90 12.66
N GLY A 592 13.65 2.59 11.36
CA GLY A 592 12.63 1.74 10.76
C GLY A 592 11.22 2.36 10.72
N SER A 593 11.08 3.66 10.99
CA SER A 593 9.78 4.35 10.96
C SER A 593 9.15 4.38 9.57
N PHE A 594 9.96 4.24 8.52
CA PHE A 594 9.48 4.12 7.15
C PHE A 594 9.07 2.67 6.84
N GLY A 595 8.08 2.19 7.59
CA GLY A 595 7.49 0.86 7.46
C GLY A 595 5.99 0.91 7.22
N VAL A 596 5.49 -0.02 6.41
CA VAL A 596 4.05 -0.21 6.18
C VAL A 596 3.59 -1.53 6.79
N GLU A 597 2.52 -1.49 7.56
CA GLU A 597 1.77 -2.66 7.96
C GLU A 597 0.68 -2.95 6.92
N VAL A 598 0.71 -4.16 6.36
CA VAL A 598 -0.28 -4.62 5.39
C VAL A 598 -1.16 -5.67 6.04
N SER A 599 -2.47 -5.48 5.91
CA SER A 599 -3.45 -6.45 6.38
C SER A 599 -4.62 -6.56 5.41
N TYR A 600 -5.44 -7.58 5.61
CA TYR A 600 -6.59 -7.87 4.77
C TYR A 600 -7.87 -7.53 5.53
N GLY A 601 -8.83 -6.87 4.88
CA GLY A 601 -10.05 -6.39 5.52
C GLY A 601 -10.46 -5.03 4.97
N ILE A 602 -11.37 -4.38 5.70
CA ILE A 602 -11.81 -3.00 5.44
C ILE A 602 -11.60 -2.22 6.74
N ILE A 603 -11.15 -0.97 6.64
CA ILE A 603 -11.04 -0.05 7.76
C ILE A 603 -12.45 0.20 8.32
N ALA A 604 -12.65 -0.02 9.61
CA ALA A 604 -13.93 0.20 10.26
C ALA A 604 -14.42 1.66 10.02
N GLY A 605 -15.65 1.81 9.52
CA GLY A 605 -16.24 3.11 9.18
C GLY A 605 -16.04 3.56 7.73
N VAL A 606 -15.20 2.87 6.95
CA VAL A 606 -15.00 3.14 5.51
C VAL A 606 -15.89 2.21 4.69
N THR A 607 -16.65 2.78 3.74
CA THR A 607 -17.60 2.02 2.89
C THR A 607 -17.14 1.93 1.43
N GLU A 608 -16.19 2.77 1.05
CA GLU A 608 -15.61 2.85 -0.27
C GLU A 608 -14.62 1.71 -0.53
N GLU A 609 -14.54 1.28 -1.78
CA GLU A 609 -13.51 0.32 -2.20
C GLU A 609 -12.11 0.92 -2.15
N THR A 610 -11.98 2.22 -2.41
CA THR A 610 -10.71 2.94 -2.30
C THR A 610 -10.87 4.07 -1.30
N ALA A 611 -9.99 4.12 -0.30
CA ALA A 611 -9.98 5.18 0.68
C ALA A 611 -8.55 5.57 1.03
N PHE A 612 -8.36 6.86 1.23
CA PHE A 612 -7.12 7.45 1.71
C PHE A 612 -7.42 8.07 3.06
N VAL A 613 -6.64 7.72 4.06
CA VAL A 613 -6.81 8.18 5.44
C VAL A 613 -5.63 9.08 5.78
N GLU A 614 -5.93 10.35 6.03
CA GLU A 614 -4.99 11.32 6.58
C GLU A 614 -5.20 11.47 8.08
N SER A 615 -4.20 11.94 8.81
CA SER A 615 -4.35 12.26 10.22
C SER A 615 -5.02 13.62 10.42
N GLU A 616 -5.95 13.72 11.37
CA GLU A 616 -6.50 15.01 11.81
C GLU A 616 -5.43 15.78 12.59
N PRO A 617 -5.21 17.08 12.31
CA PRO A 617 -4.26 17.88 13.07
C PRO A 617 -4.59 17.91 14.58
N THR A 618 -3.56 18.00 15.41
CA THR A 618 -3.70 18.18 16.86
C THR A 618 -4.53 19.44 17.14
N MET A 619 -5.61 19.29 17.91
CA MET A 619 -6.46 20.42 18.30
C MET A 619 -5.65 21.39 19.15
N GLN A 620 -5.55 22.65 18.71
CA GLN A 620 -4.96 23.73 19.51
C GLN A 620 -5.98 24.19 20.55
N ILE A 621 -5.53 24.37 21.79
CA ILE A 621 -6.36 24.95 22.85
C ILE A 621 -6.16 26.46 22.75
N THR A 622 -7.05 27.13 22.03
CA THR A 622 -7.17 28.58 22.18
C THR A 622 -7.85 28.85 23.50
N ASP A 623 -7.14 29.50 24.44
CA ASP A 623 -7.74 30.12 25.62
C ASP A 623 -8.70 31.23 25.15
N SER A 624 -9.84 30.81 24.62
CA SER A 624 -11.04 31.62 24.56
C SER A 624 -11.68 31.43 25.91
N ASP A 625 -11.34 32.35 26.81
CA ASP A 625 -12.04 32.65 28.06
C ASP A 625 -13.53 32.30 27.88
N PRO A 626 -14.09 31.31 28.60
CA PRO A 626 -15.53 31.22 28.71
C PRO A 626 -15.92 32.43 29.55
N ALA A 627 -16.24 33.53 28.87
CA ALA A 627 -16.86 34.69 29.46
C ALA A 627 -17.96 34.20 30.41
N GLN A 628 -17.76 34.45 31.70
CA GLN A 628 -18.77 34.87 32.67
C GLN A 628 -20.21 34.56 32.22
N GLY A 629 -20.55 33.28 32.18
CA GLY A 629 -21.90 32.78 32.01
C GLY A 629 -22.28 32.15 33.34
N SER A 630 -22.79 32.98 34.25
CA SER A 630 -23.31 32.60 35.56
C SER A 630 -24.25 31.39 35.48
N PRO A 631 -23.97 30.28 36.18
CA PRO A 631 -25.00 29.55 36.88
C PRO A 631 -25.10 30.17 38.28
N GLU A 632 -26.15 30.93 38.52
CA GLU A 632 -26.52 31.27 39.90
C GLU A 632 -26.62 29.97 40.73
N GLY A 633 -25.82 29.90 41.79
CA GLY A 633 -26.01 28.95 42.88
C GLY A 633 -25.10 27.72 42.86
N GLY A 634 -23.89 27.85 43.44
CA GLY A 634 -23.07 26.69 43.78
C GLY A 634 -21.65 27.04 44.19
N VAL A 635 -21.48 27.55 45.41
CA VAL A 635 -20.26 27.59 46.24
C VAL A 635 -18.92 27.72 45.49
N VAL A 636 -18.41 28.95 45.46
CA VAL A 636 -17.00 29.27 45.22
C VAL A 636 -16.14 28.57 46.29
N LEU A 637 -15.57 27.42 45.96
CA LEU A 637 -14.30 26.98 46.52
C LEU A 637 -13.24 27.29 45.47
N GLY A 638 -12.47 28.35 45.71
CA GLY A 638 -11.31 28.68 44.89
C GLY A 638 -10.23 27.63 45.07
N GLU A 639 -10.14 26.70 44.12
CA GLU A 639 -8.92 25.95 43.86
C GLU A 639 -7.97 26.87 43.07
N ARG A 640 -7.41 27.83 43.84
CA ARG A 640 -6.08 28.37 43.61
C ARG A 640 -5.18 27.15 43.36
N GLY A 641 -4.41 27.19 42.28
CA GLY A 641 -3.66 26.05 41.77
C GLY A 641 -3.02 25.22 42.88
N GLU A 642 -3.07 23.91 42.73
CA GLU A 642 -2.17 22.99 43.42
C GLU A 642 -0.72 23.35 43.03
N GLU A 643 -0.20 24.41 43.63
CA GLU A 643 1.17 24.47 44.13
C GLU A 643 1.29 23.35 45.16
N ALA A 644 1.39 22.12 44.66
CA ALA A 644 1.68 20.98 45.50
C ALA A 644 3.10 21.12 46.06
N ASP A 645 3.14 21.38 47.37
CA ASP A 645 4.01 20.67 48.29
C ASP A 645 5.52 20.74 48.03
N ALA A 646 6.11 21.89 48.37
CA ALA A 646 7.53 21.98 48.72
C ALA A 646 7.81 21.63 50.20
N ASN A 647 6.79 21.33 51.02
CA ASN A 647 6.92 21.00 52.44
C ASN A 647 6.12 19.73 52.80
N VAL A 648 6.58 18.57 52.35
CA VAL A 648 6.24 17.28 52.99
C VAL A 648 7.43 16.88 53.84
N ASP A 649 7.34 17.18 55.12
CA ASP A 649 8.20 16.59 56.15
C ASP A 649 7.85 15.10 56.29
N GLY A 650 8.85 14.24 56.08
CA GLY A 650 8.86 12.84 56.56
C GLY A 650 8.52 11.78 55.52
N ASP A 651 9.57 11.12 55.02
CA ASP A 651 9.59 9.73 54.51
C ASP A 651 8.49 9.30 53.51
N ASP A 652 8.69 9.56 52.22
CA ASP A 652 8.85 8.54 51.15
C ASP A 652 8.82 9.22 49.75
N ASP A 653 9.85 9.00 48.93
CA ASP A 653 9.94 9.31 47.50
C ASP A 653 9.49 10.71 46.98
N GLY A 654 10.41 11.68 46.89
CA GLY A 654 10.16 13.02 46.34
C GLY A 654 9.56 13.07 44.92
N PRO A 655 9.07 14.25 44.44
CA PRO A 655 8.29 14.40 43.20
C PRO A 655 8.97 13.86 41.93
N ALA A 656 10.29 13.75 41.95
CA ALA A 656 11.08 13.10 40.90
C ALA A 656 10.91 11.56 40.82
N ARG A 657 10.13 10.93 41.70
CA ARG A 657 9.81 9.49 41.65
C ARG A 657 8.30 9.21 41.56
N ARG A 658 7.47 10.25 41.69
CA ARG A 658 6.01 10.12 41.58
C ARG A 658 5.62 9.61 40.19
N GLN A 659 4.91 8.49 40.17
CA GLN A 659 4.29 7.95 38.96
C GLN A 659 3.05 8.76 38.61
N ASP A 660 2.81 8.92 37.31
CA ASP A 660 1.58 9.47 36.79
C ASP A 660 0.46 8.42 36.91
N ASP A 661 -0.55 8.71 37.73
CA ASP A 661 -1.69 7.84 38.02
C ASP A 661 -2.93 8.15 37.15
N ALA A 662 -2.83 9.10 36.22
CA ALA A 662 -3.95 9.49 35.38
C ALA A 662 -4.38 8.33 34.46
N HIS A 663 -5.65 7.96 34.51
CA HIS A 663 -6.20 6.95 33.61
C HIS A 663 -6.42 7.55 32.22
N LEU A 664 -5.58 7.17 31.26
CA LEU A 664 -5.65 7.62 29.88
C LEU A 664 -6.39 6.59 29.00
N THR A 665 -7.39 7.04 28.26
CA THR A 665 -8.05 6.25 27.22
C THR A 665 -7.81 6.84 25.84
N LEU A 666 -7.59 5.98 24.85
CA LEU A 666 -7.43 6.35 23.45
C LEU A 666 -8.62 5.82 22.65
N ASN A 667 -9.30 6.70 21.94
CA ASN A 667 -10.37 6.34 21.01
C ASN A 667 -10.02 6.85 19.61
N CYS A 668 -10.11 5.97 18.62
CA CYS A 668 -9.87 6.32 17.22
C CYS A 668 -11.17 6.23 16.42
N ALA A 669 -11.42 7.22 15.58
CA ALA A 669 -12.55 7.25 14.66
C ALA A 669 -12.09 7.66 13.26
N ILE A 670 -12.81 7.18 12.24
CA ILE A 670 -12.59 7.59 10.86
C ILE A 670 -13.73 8.51 10.44
N ILE A 671 -13.39 9.73 10.03
CA ILE A 671 -14.34 10.72 9.54
C ILE A 671 -14.24 10.77 8.01
N ARG A 672 -15.37 10.69 7.34
CA ARG A 672 -15.46 10.88 5.89
C ARG A 672 -15.49 12.36 5.57
N MET A 673 -14.55 12.81 4.73
CA MET A 673 -14.55 14.14 4.12
C MET A 673 -15.01 14.04 2.66
N GLU A 674 -15.11 15.18 1.96
CA GLU A 674 -15.56 15.20 0.56
C GLU A 674 -14.69 14.35 -0.38
N ARG A 675 -13.38 14.28 -0.12
CA ARG A 675 -12.40 13.67 -1.03
C ARG A 675 -11.49 12.62 -0.39
N ASN A 676 -11.41 12.59 0.94
CA ASN A 676 -10.57 11.68 1.70
C ASN A 676 -11.24 11.30 3.04
N HIS A 677 -10.56 10.49 3.83
CA HIS A 677 -10.94 10.16 5.19
C HIS A 677 -9.91 10.74 6.17
N ARG A 678 -10.34 11.01 7.40
CA ARG A 678 -9.47 11.48 8.47
C ARG A 678 -9.50 10.56 9.66
N LEU A 679 -8.31 10.24 10.17
CA LEU A 679 -8.11 9.56 11.43
C LEU A 679 -8.19 10.60 12.55
N LEU A 680 -9.29 10.55 13.29
CA LEU A 680 -9.46 11.30 14.51
C LEU A 680 -8.97 10.44 15.70
N THR A 681 -7.85 10.84 16.30
CA THR A 681 -7.32 10.17 17.49
C THR A 681 -7.63 11.02 18.72
N ILE A 682 -8.58 10.57 19.54
CA ILE A 682 -9.02 11.29 20.72
C ILE A 682 -8.39 10.66 21.97
N CYS A 683 -7.65 11.48 22.71
CA CYS A 683 -7.12 11.15 24.02
C CYS A 683 -8.03 11.72 25.09
N SER A 684 -8.42 10.90 26.06
CA SER A 684 -9.27 11.31 27.17
C SER A 684 -8.67 10.88 28.51
N THR A 685 -8.69 11.80 29.47
CA THR A 685 -8.53 11.56 30.91
C THR A 685 -9.87 11.80 31.59
N GLN A 686 -9.91 11.83 32.93
CA GLN A 686 -11.14 12.12 33.66
C GLN A 686 -11.64 13.55 33.41
N LYS A 687 -10.74 14.54 33.31
CA LYS A 687 -11.12 15.96 33.12
C LYS A 687 -10.95 16.51 31.72
N TYR A 688 -10.00 15.99 30.92
CA TYR A 688 -9.67 16.55 29.60
C TYR A 688 -9.84 15.56 28.47
N GLN A 689 -10.29 16.06 27.32
CA GLN A 689 -10.37 15.34 26.06
C GLN A 689 -9.73 16.19 24.96
N ARG A 690 -8.81 15.60 24.19
CA ARG A 690 -8.07 16.31 23.15
C ARG A 690 -7.83 15.43 21.93
N VAL A 691 -7.97 16.04 20.75
CA VAL A 691 -7.57 15.42 19.48
C VAL A 691 -6.07 15.58 19.31
N VAL A 692 -5.37 14.49 19.03
CA VAL A 692 -3.92 14.47 18.80
C VAL A 692 -3.62 13.85 17.45
N ASP A 693 -2.60 14.36 16.78
CA ASP A 693 -2.05 13.75 15.56
C ASP A 693 -0.90 12.80 15.91
N PRO A 694 -1.03 11.47 15.67
CA PRO A 694 0.04 10.49 15.91
C PRO A 694 1.36 10.83 15.19
N ALA A 695 1.32 11.53 14.05
CA ALA A 695 2.53 11.92 13.33
C ALA A 695 3.40 12.88 14.15
N MET A 696 2.78 13.69 15.02
CA MET A 696 3.50 14.63 15.88
C MET A 696 4.40 13.93 16.89
N ALA A 697 4.04 12.73 17.36
CA ALA A 697 4.91 11.99 18.25
C ALA A 697 6.19 11.54 17.55
N LEU A 698 6.10 11.10 16.29
CA LEU A 698 7.27 10.73 15.50
C LEU A 698 8.13 11.95 15.14
N ILE A 699 7.51 13.07 14.76
CA ILE A 699 8.21 14.34 14.48
C ILE A 699 8.94 14.83 15.74
N CYS A 700 8.26 14.84 16.89
CA CYS A 700 8.87 15.17 18.17
C CYS A 700 10.05 14.25 18.46
N LEU A 701 9.86 12.93 18.36
CA LEU A 701 10.90 11.94 18.63
C LEU A 701 12.13 12.11 17.71
N ALA A 702 11.91 12.43 16.44
CA ALA A 702 12.97 12.71 15.48
C ALA A 702 13.76 13.98 15.83
N ASN A 703 13.08 15.03 16.27
CA ASN A 703 13.68 16.30 16.70
C ASN A 703 14.26 16.27 18.14
N SER A 704 14.00 15.20 18.90
CA SER A 704 14.40 15.10 20.31
C SER A 704 15.85 14.66 20.51
N ARG A 705 16.43 15.00 21.68
CA ARG A 705 17.78 14.58 22.09
C ARG A 705 17.73 13.78 23.37
N ALA A 706 18.58 12.77 23.49
CA ALA A 706 18.75 12.06 24.75
C ALA A 706 19.62 12.85 25.73
N ALA A 707 19.23 12.88 27.00
CA ALA A 707 20.02 13.48 28.06
C ALA A 707 21.30 12.67 28.29
N THR A 708 22.47 13.33 28.21
CA THR A 708 23.73 12.68 28.56
C THR A 708 24.04 12.89 30.04
N CYS A 709 24.02 11.81 30.81
CA CYS A 709 24.38 11.88 32.22
C CYS A 709 25.90 12.02 32.36
N ARG A 710 26.37 13.19 32.76
CA ARG A 710 27.81 13.44 33.07
C ARG A 710 28.13 13.18 34.54
N CYS A 711 27.13 12.90 35.37
CA CYS A 711 27.33 12.45 36.74
C CYS A 711 27.92 11.03 36.70
N ARG A 712 29.13 10.83 37.23
CA ARG A 712 29.66 9.49 37.49
C ARG A 712 28.64 8.68 38.31
N PRO A 713 28.58 7.35 38.18
CA PRO A 713 27.80 6.50 39.09
C PRO A 713 28.49 6.53 40.46
N TYR A 714 28.30 7.62 41.20
CA TYR A 714 28.82 7.80 42.54
C TYR A 714 27.76 7.29 43.50
N SER A 715 28.10 6.20 44.18
CA SER A 715 27.37 5.58 45.27
C SER A 715 26.65 6.62 46.12
N SER A 716 25.35 6.42 46.26
CA SER A 716 24.49 6.94 47.31
C SER A 716 25.24 7.26 48.61
N SER A 717 25.37 8.54 48.97
CA SER A 717 25.22 9.01 50.38
C SER A 717 25.62 10.46 50.69
N SER A 718 26.31 11.25 49.85
CA SER A 718 26.77 12.56 50.36
C SER A 718 27.08 13.66 49.33
N ALA A 719 26.06 14.25 48.70
CA ALA A 719 26.21 15.49 47.92
C ALA A 719 24.94 16.36 47.88
N GLY A 720 24.31 16.62 49.04
CA GLY A 720 23.11 17.46 49.13
C GLY A 720 23.32 18.97 48.91
N GLY A 721 24.55 19.45 48.68
CA GLY A 721 24.86 20.88 48.76
C GLY A 721 24.95 21.67 47.45
N ARG A 722 25.12 21.02 46.28
CA ARG A 722 25.28 21.72 44.98
C ARG A 722 24.18 21.44 43.95
N LEU A 723 23.34 20.44 44.19
CA LEU A 723 22.24 20.07 43.30
C LEU A 723 20.94 20.84 43.58
N ALA A 724 20.75 21.36 44.80
CA ALA A 724 19.53 22.02 45.23
C ALA A 724 19.23 23.37 44.52
N ALA A 725 20.26 24.09 44.07
CA ALA A 725 20.08 25.41 43.45
C ALA A 725 19.53 25.37 42.01
N ASN A 726 19.66 24.24 41.29
CA ASN A 726 19.21 24.11 39.89
C ASN A 726 17.78 23.57 39.74
N HIS A 727 17.10 23.20 40.85
CA HIS A 727 15.72 22.70 40.84
C HIS A 727 14.66 23.81 40.82
N ALA A 728 15.02 25.07 41.07
CA ALA A 728 14.06 26.18 41.23
C ALA A 728 13.18 26.45 40.00
N ASN A 729 13.56 25.95 38.81
CA ASN A 729 12.85 26.19 37.56
C ASN A 729 12.30 24.91 36.90
N ILE A 730 12.20 23.80 37.63
CA ILE A 730 11.61 22.56 37.10
C ILE A 730 10.16 22.47 37.58
N ARG A 731 9.20 22.44 36.64
CA ARG A 731 7.79 22.21 36.96
C ARG A 731 7.38 20.80 36.56
N PHE A 732 6.97 20.01 37.54
CA PHE A 732 6.37 18.71 37.29
C PHE A 732 4.88 18.87 36.96
N GLN A 733 4.40 18.15 35.96
CA GLN A 733 3.00 18.16 35.56
C GLN A 733 2.50 16.73 35.36
N GLY A 734 1.28 16.46 35.80
CA GLY A 734 0.58 15.22 35.47
C GLY A 734 -0.03 15.30 34.08
N LEU A 735 -0.20 14.15 33.44
CA LEU A 735 -0.72 14.00 32.08
C LEU A 735 -2.08 14.68 31.88
N GLU A 736 -2.89 14.76 32.94
CA GLU A 736 -4.14 15.51 32.92
C GLU A 736 -3.91 17.01 32.61
N THR A 737 -2.93 17.63 33.26
CA THR A 737 -2.49 19.01 32.96
C THR A 737 -1.86 19.11 31.58
N ILE A 738 -1.11 18.10 31.16
CA ILE A 738 -0.48 18.05 29.83
C ILE A 738 -1.56 18.10 28.74
N LEU A 739 -2.61 17.30 28.86
CA LEU A 739 -3.67 17.30 27.85
C LEU A 739 -4.39 18.66 27.75
N GLY A 740 -4.60 19.34 28.88
CA GLY A 740 -5.37 20.60 28.93
C GLY A 740 -4.56 21.88 28.73
N ARG A 741 -3.25 21.91 29.01
CA ARG A 741 -2.46 23.15 29.13
C ARG A 741 -1.01 23.04 28.65
N TRP A 742 -0.68 22.07 27.81
CA TRP A 742 0.68 21.85 27.30
C TRP A 742 1.00 22.63 26.02
N ASP A 743 0.14 23.56 25.60
CA ASP A 743 0.43 24.40 24.44
C ASP A 743 1.46 25.47 24.83
N PRO A 744 2.42 25.79 23.94
CA PRO A 744 3.37 26.84 24.20
C PRO A 744 2.61 28.17 24.18
N VAL A 745 2.43 28.81 25.34
CA VAL A 745 1.94 30.20 25.38
C VAL A 745 3.08 31.08 24.87
N PRO A 746 2.99 31.69 23.68
CA PRO A 746 4.02 32.60 23.21
C PRO A 746 3.83 33.92 23.97
N GLY A 747 4.83 34.35 24.74
CA GLY A 747 4.89 35.72 25.29
C GLY A 747 4.49 35.92 26.75
N GLY A 748 4.47 34.88 27.59
CA GLY A 748 4.50 35.07 29.04
C GLY A 748 5.92 35.34 29.51
N GLU A 749 6.24 36.59 29.88
CA GLU A 749 7.58 37.03 30.34
C GLU A 749 8.14 36.22 31.55
N ASP A 750 7.31 35.41 32.22
CA ASP A 750 7.68 34.60 33.39
C ASP A 750 8.02 33.11 33.10
N ASP A 751 7.79 32.59 31.88
CA ASP A 751 7.94 31.15 31.57
C ASP A 751 9.18 30.78 30.73
N GLU A 752 9.98 31.75 30.25
CA GLU A 752 11.16 31.49 29.39
C GLU A 752 12.25 30.62 30.05
N ASN A 753 12.27 30.57 31.39
CA ASN A 753 13.26 29.81 32.15
C ASN A 753 12.75 28.52 32.80
N VAL A 754 11.47 28.19 32.62
CA VAL A 754 10.84 27.01 33.23
C VAL A 754 11.03 25.78 32.36
N ILE A 755 11.43 24.67 32.98
CA ILE A 755 11.55 23.36 32.34
C ILE A 755 10.35 22.51 32.77
N PHE A 756 9.53 22.13 31.80
CA PHE A 756 8.36 21.29 32.03
C PHE A 756 8.73 19.81 31.95
N VAL A 757 8.34 19.05 32.97
CA VAL A 757 8.65 17.63 33.11
C VAL A 757 7.36 16.87 33.47
N PRO A 758 6.94 15.84 32.70
CA PRO A 758 5.85 15.01 33.13
C PRO A 758 6.25 14.22 34.38
N TYR A 759 5.28 13.90 35.25
CA TYR A 759 5.47 12.80 36.20
C TYR A 759 5.83 11.52 35.45
N VAL A 760 6.42 10.54 36.14
CA VAL A 760 6.92 9.32 35.47
C VAL A 760 5.74 8.63 34.80
N PRO A 761 5.65 8.60 33.46
CA PRO A 761 4.56 7.89 32.79
C PRO A 761 4.65 6.42 33.19
N ASP A 762 3.54 5.73 33.33
CA ASP A 762 3.46 4.32 33.73
C ASP A 762 3.45 3.35 32.54
N ASN A 763 3.23 3.85 31.32
CA ASN A 763 3.17 3.08 30.09
C ASN A 763 3.64 3.88 28.86
N GLY A 764 3.86 3.19 27.73
CA GLY A 764 4.32 3.80 26.48
C GLY A 764 3.31 4.74 25.82
N LEU A 765 2.01 4.52 26.00
CA LEU A 765 0.95 5.38 25.45
C LEU A 765 1.06 6.80 26.03
N LYS A 766 1.25 6.94 27.35
CA LYS A 766 1.44 8.25 28.00
C LYS A 766 2.66 9.00 27.46
N VAL A 767 3.76 8.28 27.21
CA VAL A 767 4.97 8.85 26.59
C VAL A 767 4.65 9.36 25.18
N ASN A 768 3.99 8.54 24.36
CA ASN A 768 3.63 8.91 22.99
C ASN A 768 2.68 10.12 22.95
N ILE A 769 1.73 10.24 23.89
CA ILE A 769 0.87 11.43 24.00
C ILE A 769 1.68 12.68 24.38
N ALA A 770 2.60 12.59 25.33
CA ALA A 770 3.45 13.73 25.69
C ALA A 770 4.35 14.18 24.53
N LEU A 771 4.82 13.23 23.69
CA LEU A 771 5.55 13.52 22.45
C LEU A 771 4.65 14.20 21.41
N CYS A 772 3.42 13.72 21.19
CA CYS A 772 2.45 14.33 20.27
C CYS A 772 2.22 15.82 20.55
N LEU A 773 2.22 16.21 21.83
CA LEU A 773 1.96 17.58 22.26
C LEU A 773 3.23 18.44 22.27
N SER A 774 4.38 17.90 21.86
CA SER A 774 5.69 18.58 21.83
C SER A 774 6.36 18.53 20.44
N PRO A 775 5.69 18.98 19.36
CA PRO A 775 6.12 18.72 17.98
C PRO A 775 7.51 19.27 17.63
N LEU A 776 7.99 20.30 18.32
CA LEU A 776 9.31 20.92 18.09
C LEU A 776 10.49 20.13 18.67
N GLY A 777 10.22 18.99 19.32
CA GLY A 777 11.23 18.16 19.98
C GLY A 777 11.36 18.42 21.48
N CYS A 778 12.04 17.52 22.18
CA CYS A 778 12.26 17.60 23.62
C CYS A 778 13.55 16.89 24.06
N ILE A 779 13.89 16.98 25.34
CA ILE A 779 14.94 16.16 25.96
C ILE A 779 14.34 14.86 26.48
N LEU A 780 14.90 13.72 26.08
CA LEU A 780 14.50 12.40 26.52
C LEU A 780 15.43 11.91 27.62
N LEU A 781 14.87 11.64 28.80
CA LEU A 781 15.60 11.13 29.95
C LEU A 781 15.44 9.61 30.03
N GLU A 782 16.54 8.88 29.75
CA GLU A 782 16.59 7.42 29.79
C GLU A 782 16.58 6.83 31.21
N PRO A 783 16.21 5.54 31.36
CA PRO A 783 16.36 4.79 32.60
C PRO A 783 17.83 4.77 33.04
N GLY A 784 18.20 5.59 34.04
CA GLY A 784 19.56 5.70 34.57
C GLY A 784 20.20 7.09 34.41
N GLY A 785 19.60 7.98 33.62
CA GLY A 785 19.99 9.38 33.58
C GLY A 785 19.50 10.13 34.83
N CYS A 786 20.16 11.24 35.16
CA CYS A 786 19.71 12.13 36.24
C CYS A 786 18.96 13.34 35.68
N LEU A 787 17.89 13.75 36.37
CA LEU A 787 17.08 14.91 36.01
C LEU A 787 17.89 16.22 35.92
N PRO A 788 18.89 16.50 36.78
CA PRO A 788 19.73 17.69 36.65
C PRO A 788 20.47 17.76 35.31
N CYS A 789 21.10 16.68 34.85
CA CYS A 789 21.77 16.67 33.55
C CYS A 789 20.78 16.83 32.38
N ALA A 790 19.56 16.30 32.52
CA ALA A 790 18.51 16.50 31.52
C ALA A 790 18.02 17.95 31.49
N ALA A 791 17.86 18.57 32.65
CA ALA A 791 17.48 19.97 32.78
C ALA A 791 18.54 20.92 32.20
N ASP A 792 19.83 20.65 32.47
CA ASP A 792 20.93 21.40 31.85
C ASP A 792 20.91 21.20 30.32
N SER A 793 20.73 19.96 29.85
CA SER A 793 20.59 19.68 28.41
C SER A 793 19.39 20.38 27.76
N ALA A 794 18.30 20.60 28.52
CA ALA A 794 17.10 21.28 28.05
C ALA A 794 17.28 22.81 27.99
N ARG A 795 18.13 23.39 28.85
CA ARG A 795 18.51 24.80 28.76
C ARG A 795 19.41 25.07 27.56
N ASP A 796 20.28 24.11 27.26
CA ASP A 796 21.17 24.14 26.08
C ASP A 796 20.44 23.71 24.80
N PHE A 797 19.19 23.26 24.89
CA PHE A 797 18.36 22.91 23.74
C PHE A 797 17.81 24.19 23.11
N ALA A 798 17.85 24.26 21.76
CA ALA A 798 17.60 25.43 20.92
C ALA A 798 16.66 26.50 21.51
N GLU A 799 17.06 27.78 21.42
CA GLU A 799 16.39 28.93 22.05
C GLU A 799 14.89 29.05 21.69
N ASP A 800 14.50 28.60 20.49
CA ASP A 800 13.12 28.68 19.98
C ASP A 800 12.24 27.46 20.32
N VAL A 801 12.74 26.48 21.08
CA VAL A 801 12.01 25.24 21.40
C VAL A 801 11.55 25.26 22.88
N PRO A 802 10.28 24.91 23.19
CA PRO A 802 9.82 24.79 24.56
C PRO A 802 10.72 23.84 25.37
N ARG A 803 11.27 24.33 26.49
CA ARG A 803 12.17 23.56 27.36
C ARG A 803 11.43 22.44 28.07
N ARG A 804 11.39 21.27 27.43
CA ARG A 804 10.66 20.09 27.91
C ARG A 804 11.60 18.91 28.09
N THR A 805 11.42 18.19 29.19
CA THR A 805 12.10 16.90 29.42
C THR A 805 11.06 15.81 29.60
N ILE A 806 11.07 14.76 28.78
CA ILE A 806 10.18 13.60 28.91
C ILE A 806 10.98 12.40 29.41
N ARG A 807 10.43 11.70 30.40
CA ARG A 807 11.08 10.55 31.03
C ARG A 807 10.65 9.26 30.35
N LEU A 808 11.62 8.46 29.94
CA LEU A 808 11.39 7.16 29.33
C LEU A 808 11.40 6.07 30.40
N LEU A 809 10.40 5.18 30.36
CA LEU A 809 10.35 3.99 31.21
C LEU A 809 11.15 2.82 30.62
N PHE A 810 11.21 2.72 29.30
CA PHE A 810 11.73 1.55 28.60
C PHE A 810 12.86 1.97 27.64
N PRO A 811 13.94 1.18 27.54
CA PRO A 811 15.07 1.45 26.63
C PRO A 811 14.72 1.28 25.13
N GLY A 812 13.44 1.12 24.78
CA GLY A 812 12.97 0.83 23.43
C GLY A 812 12.52 2.04 22.60
N MET A 813 12.43 3.23 23.21
CA MET A 813 12.06 4.48 22.55
C MET A 813 13.29 5.37 22.42
N THR A 814 13.97 5.28 21.29
CA THR A 814 15.26 5.96 21.10
C THR A 814 15.14 7.02 20.02
N PRO A 815 15.60 8.26 20.28
CA PRO A 815 15.76 9.24 19.21
C PRO A 815 16.80 8.74 18.20
N LEU A 816 16.73 9.24 16.98
CA LEU A 816 17.61 8.80 15.89
C LEU A 816 19.10 8.93 16.25
N ALA A 817 19.47 10.03 16.92
CA ALA A 817 20.83 10.29 17.39
C ALA A 817 21.39 9.25 18.39
N LEU A 818 20.51 8.50 19.08
CA LEU A 818 20.90 7.51 20.08
C LEU A 818 20.88 6.08 19.53
N ALA A 819 19.99 5.76 18.58
CA ALA A 819 19.96 4.47 17.89
C ALA A 819 21.25 4.17 17.09
N LEU A 820 22.02 5.21 16.75
CA LEU A 820 23.27 5.13 15.98
C LEU A 820 24.54 5.02 16.85
N ARG A 821 24.41 5.18 18.16
CA ARG A 821 25.51 4.99 19.13
C ARG A 821 25.47 3.57 19.66
#